data_AF-A0A3R9W4U1-F1
#
_entry.id   AF-A0A3R9W4U1-F1
#
_cell.length_a   1.000
_cell.length_b   1.000
_cell.length_c   1.000
_cell.angle_alpha   90.00
_cell.angle_beta   90.00
_cell.angle_gamma   90.00
#
_symmetry.space_group_name_H-M   'P 1'
#
loop_
_entity.id
_entity.type
_entity.pdbx_description
1 polymer ?
#
loop_
_entity_poly.entity_id
_entity_poly.type
_entity_poly.pdbx_seq_one_letter_code
_entity_poly.pdbx_strand_id
1 'polypeptide(L)'
;MLDSTSETTDTTADGRRKSSQLAELKADLLPEKRALAEDLRALFGALGLSVRGYALRRHLDASSVTRYLNGERVPQWKFVAELIGDVREVAAPLTPEAEKALRDTHRAALRTNRRDSEIQNLQDRLASVDEETRRIKARERALEEALFDREKTLSESITRCHRLETRLDSQRSAHAADLALWKGEWEQLQDECGHLHQEVLFLQEALAVTRAELIAAEGECHRLESELETMAGLETRAGGVSSLMAALEAADRTATVSELLTVIGDLEARTQKAMARELVSSVSRSRRVEDVAALLTGLQRAGLHAHAEAALPALVMTRPVAETAAMAAELHRAGLEDYVATLLRSSIELHTPCDVIGLALLLRRGRLEEVTQTLLSAAFVVRTVTDVVAMTVWAAGTDAEPSTLAALGPAAEHRSPQEVVELSIALRNAGRDKHVESLRAAAAERRSAKDVVNVIECFMAKDMDTEADHVFALSQNRDVPHVLALARAMVQAGHSDRVASIVDHAVRHRPVDDVAAMIIDLYNTEHFPQAAQVLMSAVRRSAATAPWLFSALDKWYPGAEAVVHMVAASGSPENAAFLMACLESAGLHPLAEAVFRTTLMQRPTGHAGVFLQWLASSGTAAGREEALRERARAAHGPDTASLLLALVAARLSPAVDAVVQGAVTDAAAADVVMLIKQLRAVDHPIDPRADEVIRRIAATVVDAWTTPKQVSLVITLSEIGLAHDAEFFTRRASERPNFKKNLKSEQTKHAQRVLSPKFWRKRPEDVEHEGGPVREMRS
;
A
#
# COMPACT_ATOMS: atom_id res chain seq x y z
N MET A 1 -86.87 35.91 29.95
CA MET A 1 -88.07 36.50 29.31
C MET A 1 -88.51 35.51 28.25
N LEU A 2 -89.70 34.90 28.44
CA LEU A 2 -90.52 34.12 27.49
C LEU A 2 -89.85 32.82 26.98
N ASP A 3 -90.17 31.63 27.48
CA ASP A 3 -91.45 30.91 27.50
C ASP A 3 -91.97 30.59 26.09
N SER A 4 -92.06 29.30 25.75
CA SER A 4 -93.05 28.69 24.86
C SER A 4 -92.68 27.23 24.55
N THR A 5 -93.40 26.35 25.22
CA THR A 5 -93.73 24.99 24.82
C THR A 5 -94.63 24.98 23.58
N SER A 6 -94.52 23.94 22.74
CA SER A 6 -95.70 23.36 22.06
C SER A 6 -95.38 21.99 21.48
N GLU A 7 -96.00 20.98 22.11
CA GLU A 7 -96.27 19.65 21.57
C GLU A 7 -97.15 19.68 20.32
N THR A 8 -97.03 18.63 19.50
CA THR A 8 -98.13 17.97 18.74
C THR A 8 -97.57 16.63 18.22
N THR A 9 -97.77 15.50 18.92
CA THR A 9 -98.85 14.50 18.72
C THR A 9 -99.12 14.15 17.25
N ASP A 10 -98.68 12.97 16.80
CA ASP A 10 -99.43 11.68 16.77
C ASP A 10 -100.10 11.52 15.37
N THR A 11 -99.91 10.48 14.55
CA THR A 11 -100.59 9.18 14.67
C THR A 11 -100.07 8.17 13.63
N THR A 12 -99.62 7.01 14.13
CA THR A 12 -99.96 5.61 13.78
C THR A 12 -99.79 4.96 12.38
N ALA A 13 -99.16 3.78 12.48
CA ALA A 13 -99.56 2.43 12.00
C ALA A 13 -98.63 1.84 10.92
N ASP A 14 -97.74 0.88 11.20
CA ASP A 14 -97.87 -0.50 11.72
C ASP A 14 -97.46 -1.48 10.59
N GLY A 15 -96.67 -2.52 10.90
CA GLY A 15 -96.39 -3.56 9.92
C GLY A 15 -95.08 -4.36 9.97
N ARG A 16 -94.74 -4.95 11.13
CA ARG A 16 -94.02 -6.25 11.27
C ARG A 16 -92.52 -6.34 10.93
N ARG A 17 -91.72 -6.57 11.99
CA ARG A 17 -90.84 -7.76 12.15
C ARG A 17 -90.62 -8.01 13.65
N LYS A 18 -91.18 -9.11 14.18
CA LYS A 18 -91.03 -9.54 15.58
C LYS A 18 -89.56 -9.89 15.85
N SER A 19 -88.83 -9.00 16.50
CA SER A 19 -87.56 -9.32 17.16
C SER A 19 -87.85 -10.15 18.41
N SER A 20 -87.06 -11.18 18.65
CA SER A 20 -87.03 -11.92 19.91
C SER A 20 -86.58 -10.97 21.02
N GLN A 21 -87.53 -10.36 21.73
CA GLN A 21 -87.23 -9.45 22.84
C GLN A 21 -86.62 -10.26 23.99
N LEU A 22 -85.33 -10.04 24.23
CA LEU A 22 -84.68 -10.44 25.48
C LEU A 22 -85.39 -9.71 26.63
N ALA A 23 -85.63 -10.40 27.75
CA ALA A 23 -86.24 -9.79 28.93
C ALA A 23 -85.40 -8.60 29.44
N GLU A 24 -86.08 -7.63 30.05
CA GLU A 24 -85.44 -6.48 30.71
C GLU A 24 -84.37 -6.95 31.70
N LEU A 25 -83.25 -6.22 31.78
CA LEU A 25 -82.18 -6.55 32.72
C LEU A 25 -82.72 -6.40 34.15
N LYS A 26 -82.36 -7.34 35.04
CA LYS A 26 -82.83 -7.31 36.42
C LYS A 26 -82.36 -6.04 37.15
N ALA A 27 -83.20 -5.48 38.01
CA ALA A 27 -82.94 -4.22 38.71
C ALA A 27 -81.78 -4.30 39.72
N ASP A 28 -81.46 -5.49 40.22
CA ASP A 28 -80.46 -5.80 41.25
C ASP A 28 -79.03 -6.09 40.72
N LEU A 29 -78.77 -5.90 39.42
CA LEU A 29 -77.43 -6.08 38.84
C LEU A 29 -76.49 -4.93 39.20
N LEU A 30 -75.24 -5.26 39.52
CA LEU A 30 -74.16 -4.29 39.73
C LEU A 30 -73.93 -3.43 38.47
N PRO A 31 -73.64 -2.12 38.61
CA PRO A 31 -73.52 -1.19 37.48
C PRO A 31 -72.55 -1.66 36.39
N GLU A 32 -71.43 -2.25 36.77
CA GLU A 32 -70.38 -2.70 35.85
C GLU A 32 -70.81 -3.94 35.04
N LYS A 33 -71.58 -4.85 35.65
CA LYS A 33 -72.14 -6.02 34.95
C LYS A 33 -73.27 -5.61 34.01
N ARG A 34 -74.06 -4.61 34.40
CA ARG A 34 -75.13 -4.04 33.58
C ARG A 34 -74.55 -3.39 32.32
N ALA A 35 -73.53 -2.54 32.46
CA ALA A 35 -72.85 -1.91 31.34
C ALA A 35 -72.28 -2.93 30.34
N LEU A 36 -71.59 -3.96 30.84
CA LEU A 36 -71.08 -5.03 29.96
C LEU A 36 -72.20 -5.80 29.27
N ALA A 37 -73.29 -6.11 29.97
CA ALA A 37 -74.42 -6.84 29.39
C ALA A 37 -75.13 -6.02 28.31
N GLU A 38 -75.22 -4.70 28.47
CA GLU A 38 -75.77 -3.77 27.48
C GLU A 38 -74.88 -3.72 26.23
N ASP A 39 -73.56 -3.58 26.41
CA ASP A 39 -72.60 -3.60 25.30
C ASP A 39 -72.65 -4.94 24.53
N LEU A 40 -72.71 -6.07 25.25
CA LEU A 40 -72.81 -7.40 24.63
C LEU A 40 -74.16 -7.62 23.95
N ARG A 41 -75.26 -7.09 24.48
CA ARG A 41 -76.58 -7.13 23.83
C ARG A 41 -76.60 -6.29 22.56
N ALA A 42 -75.95 -5.13 22.56
CA ALA A 42 -75.83 -4.28 21.38
C ALA A 42 -75.03 -4.98 20.27
N LEU A 43 -73.88 -5.57 20.62
CA LEU A 43 -73.05 -6.34 19.70
C LEU A 43 -73.78 -7.58 19.18
N PHE A 44 -74.47 -8.32 20.05
CA PHE A 44 -75.24 -9.50 19.66
C PHE A 44 -76.44 -9.13 18.78
N GLY A 45 -77.11 -8.01 19.06
CA GLY A 45 -78.22 -7.49 18.27
C GLY A 45 -77.83 -7.18 16.81
N ALA A 46 -76.59 -6.73 16.59
CA ALA A 46 -76.05 -6.48 15.25
C ALA A 46 -75.94 -7.75 14.38
N LEU A 47 -75.86 -8.94 14.99
CA LEU A 47 -75.80 -10.21 14.24
C LEU A 47 -77.16 -10.64 13.69
N GLY A 48 -78.28 -10.15 14.24
CA GLY A 48 -79.64 -10.54 13.82
C GLY A 48 -79.99 -12.02 14.06
N LEU A 49 -79.20 -12.75 14.85
CA LEU A 49 -79.39 -14.17 15.14
C LEU A 49 -80.17 -14.39 16.44
N SER A 50 -80.90 -15.50 16.52
CA SER A 50 -81.48 -15.94 17.80
C SER A 50 -80.40 -16.50 18.73
N VAL A 51 -80.57 -16.40 20.05
CA VAL A 51 -79.61 -16.92 21.04
C VAL A 51 -79.32 -18.41 20.84
N ARG A 52 -80.35 -19.22 20.55
CA ARG A 52 -80.17 -20.66 20.22
C ARG A 52 -79.40 -20.87 18.92
N GLY A 53 -79.63 -20.01 17.91
CA GLY A 53 -78.91 -20.07 16.64
C GLY A 53 -77.42 -19.74 16.77
N TYR A 54 -77.08 -18.71 17.55
CA TYR A 54 -75.67 -18.35 17.79
C TYR A 54 -74.96 -19.40 18.66
N ALA A 55 -75.63 -19.90 19.71
CA ALA A 55 -75.09 -20.94 20.57
C ALA A 55 -74.76 -22.22 19.78
N LEU A 56 -75.64 -22.65 18.87
CA LEU A 56 -75.39 -23.80 17.98
C LEU A 56 -74.19 -23.56 17.04
N ARG A 57 -74.07 -22.35 16.48
CA ARG A 57 -72.99 -21.99 15.54
C ARG A 57 -71.60 -21.99 16.19
N ARG A 58 -71.51 -21.63 17.47
CA ARG A 58 -70.24 -21.59 18.24
C ARG A 58 -70.06 -22.79 19.17
N HIS A 59 -70.93 -23.81 19.09
CA HIS A 59 -70.94 -24.99 19.97
C HIS A 59 -70.98 -24.63 21.46
N LEU A 60 -71.73 -23.59 21.82
CA LEU A 60 -71.93 -23.14 23.19
C LEU A 60 -73.30 -23.58 23.71
N ASP A 61 -73.42 -23.70 25.02
CA ASP A 61 -74.71 -23.93 25.67
C ASP A 61 -75.57 -22.65 25.61
N ALA A 62 -76.79 -22.76 25.09
CA ALA A 62 -77.72 -21.64 24.92
C ALA A 62 -78.09 -20.98 26.26
N SER A 63 -78.11 -21.75 27.36
CA SER A 63 -78.33 -21.21 28.71
C SER A 63 -77.16 -20.32 29.14
N SER A 64 -75.93 -20.72 28.85
CA SER A 64 -74.72 -19.94 29.14
C SER A 64 -74.65 -18.62 28.37
N VAL A 65 -74.99 -18.62 27.07
CA VAL A 65 -75.06 -17.38 26.27
C VAL A 65 -76.16 -16.44 26.79
N THR A 66 -77.31 -16.99 27.17
CA THR A 66 -78.41 -16.21 27.76
C THR A 66 -77.98 -15.57 29.09
N ARG A 67 -77.25 -16.30 29.95
CA ARG A 67 -76.71 -15.79 31.22
C ARG A 67 -75.66 -14.69 31.02
N TYR A 68 -74.86 -14.77 29.96
CA TYR A 68 -73.91 -13.71 29.60
C TYR A 68 -74.61 -12.44 29.12
N LEU A 69 -75.57 -12.59 28.20
CA LEU A 69 -76.33 -11.46 27.67
C LEU A 69 -77.25 -10.82 28.72
N ASN A 70 -77.68 -11.57 29.74
CA ASN A 70 -78.47 -11.04 30.86
C ASN A 70 -77.62 -10.45 32.00
N GLY A 71 -76.28 -10.49 31.90
CA GLY A 71 -75.38 -9.99 32.94
C GLY A 71 -75.33 -10.84 34.21
N GLU A 72 -76.02 -11.99 34.26
CA GLU A 72 -76.02 -12.92 35.40
C GLU A 72 -74.65 -13.58 35.58
N ARG A 73 -73.91 -13.76 34.49
CA ARG A 73 -72.54 -14.27 34.49
C ARG A 73 -71.68 -13.41 33.59
N VAL A 74 -70.45 -13.11 34.01
CA VAL A 74 -69.49 -12.40 33.16
C VAL A 74 -68.82 -13.42 32.22
N PRO A 75 -68.85 -13.24 30.90
CA PRO A 75 -68.18 -14.15 29.96
C PRO A 75 -66.66 -14.04 30.05
N GLN A 76 -65.94 -15.10 29.66
CA GLN A 76 -64.49 -15.02 29.44
C GLN A 76 -64.18 -14.14 28.23
N TRP A 77 -63.01 -13.49 28.20
CA TRP A 77 -62.64 -12.60 27.09
C TRP A 77 -62.63 -13.32 25.74
N LYS A 78 -62.30 -14.62 25.70
CA LYS A 78 -62.35 -15.45 24.49
C LYS A 78 -63.73 -15.40 23.81
N PHE A 79 -64.81 -15.53 24.58
CA PHE A 79 -66.18 -15.44 24.04
C PHE A 79 -66.48 -14.04 23.47
N VAL A 80 -66.03 -12.99 24.16
CA VAL A 80 -66.22 -11.60 23.72
C VAL A 80 -65.42 -11.32 22.44
N ALA A 81 -64.18 -11.80 22.36
CA ALA A 81 -63.35 -11.68 21.16
C ALA A 81 -63.93 -12.45 19.96
N GLU A 82 -64.49 -13.65 20.19
CA GLU A 82 -65.17 -14.43 19.16
C GLU A 82 -66.46 -13.75 18.68
N LEU A 83 -67.23 -13.12 19.59
CA LEU A 83 -68.42 -12.33 19.26
C LEU A 83 -68.05 -11.07 18.44
N ILE A 84 -66.99 -10.36 18.80
CA ILE A 84 -66.47 -9.22 18.01
C ILE A 84 -66.02 -9.70 16.63
N GLY A 85 -65.36 -10.85 16.55
CA GLY A 85 -64.98 -11.48 15.28
C GLY A 85 -66.20 -11.74 14.39
N ASP A 86 -67.27 -12.32 14.94
CA ASP A 86 -68.51 -12.56 14.18
C ASP A 86 -69.22 -11.27 13.77
N VAL A 87 -69.22 -10.25 14.62
CA VAL A 87 -69.81 -8.93 14.29
C VAL A 87 -68.99 -8.23 13.21
N ARG A 88 -67.66 -8.35 13.21
CA ARG A 88 -66.78 -7.84 12.14
C ARG A 88 -67.03 -8.50 10.79
N GLU A 89 -67.50 -9.74 10.77
CA GLU A 89 -67.84 -10.45 9.54
C GLU A 89 -69.19 -10.01 8.95
N VAL A 90 -70.15 -9.58 9.80
CA VAL A 90 -71.54 -9.28 9.38
C VAL A 90 -71.83 -7.76 9.31
N ALA A 91 -71.11 -6.94 10.09
CA ALA A 91 -71.29 -5.49 10.21
C ALA A 91 -69.93 -4.74 10.11
N ALA A 92 -69.96 -3.40 10.15
CA ALA A 92 -68.76 -2.58 10.08
C ALA A 92 -67.79 -2.90 11.24
N PRO A 93 -66.46 -2.94 11.01
CA PRO A 93 -65.50 -3.33 12.02
C PRO A 93 -65.48 -2.33 13.18
N LEU A 94 -65.60 -2.85 14.42
CA LEU A 94 -65.41 -2.03 15.62
C LEU A 94 -64.06 -1.31 15.55
N THR A 95 -64.09 0.00 15.80
CA THR A 95 -62.89 0.82 15.93
C THR A 95 -62.02 0.29 17.08
N PRO A 96 -60.69 0.43 17.01
CA PRO A 96 -59.78 -0.02 18.08
C PRO A 96 -60.09 0.67 19.41
N GLU A 97 -60.62 1.90 19.38
CA GLU A 97 -61.10 2.63 20.56
C GLU A 97 -62.33 1.97 21.19
N ALA A 98 -63.28 1.47 20.39
CA ALA A 98 -64.47 0.77 20.88
C ALA A 98 -64.12 -0.63 21.41
N GLU A 99 -63.17 -1.33 20.79
CA GLU A 99 -62.66 -2.61 21.31
C GLU A 99 -61.92 -2.43 22.64
N LYS A 100 -61.16 -1.34 22.78
CA LYS A 100 -60.51 -0.97 24.04
C LYS A 100 -61.54 -0.61 25.12
N ALA A 101 -62.56 0.19 24.79
CA ALA A 101 -63.63 0.53 25.72
C ALA A 101 -64.36 -0.73 26.21
N LEU A 102 -64.67 -1.68 25.31
CA LEU A 102 -65.28 -2.95 25.68
C LEU A 102 -64.37 -3.84 26.55
N ARG A 103 -63.05 -3.85 26.30
CA ARG A 103 -62.06 -4.50 27.18
C ARG A 103 -62.06 -3.88 28.57
N ASP A 104 -62.18 -2.56 28.66
CA ASP A 104 -62.18 -1.85 29.93
C ASP A 104 -63.49 -2.10 30.70
N THR A 105 -64.66 -2.10 30.03
CA THR A 105 -65.96 -2.49 30.62
C THR A 105 -65.95 -3.96 31.06
N HIS A 106 -65.35 -4.85 30.27
CA HIS A 106 -65.21 -6.28 30.61
C HIS A 106 -64.33 -6.50 31.84
N ARG A 107 -63.20 -5.80 31.93
CA ARG A 107 -62.32 -5.82 33.10
C ARG A 107 -63.00 -5.25 34.34
N ALA A 108 -63.77 -4.17 34.20
CA ALA A 108 -64.56 -3.59 35.29
C ALA A 108 -65.61 -4.59 35.81
N ALA A 109 -66.33 -5.27 34.90
CA ALA A 109 -67.30 -6.29 35.25
C ALA A 109 -66.65 -7.53 35.90
N LEU A 110 -65.48 -7.97 35.41
CA LEU A 110 -64.73 -9.10 36.01
C LEU A 110 -64.24 -8.80 37.43
N ARG A 111 -63.85 -7.56 37.75
CA ARG A 111 -63.42 -7.16 39.11
C ARG A 111 -64.50 -7.34 40.17
N THR A 112 -65.77 -7.32 39.78
CA THR A 112 -66.88 -7.61 40.70
C THR A 112 -66.91 -9.09 41.14
N ASN A 113 -66.20 -9.98 40.43
CA ASN A 113 -65.97 -11.37 40.82
C ASN A 113 -64.47 -11.62 41.09
N ARG A 114 -64.06 -11.39 42.34
CA ARG A 114 -62.66 -11.36 42.79
C ARG A 114 -61.81 -12.52 42.26
N ARG A 115 -62.33 -13.76 42.32
CA ARG A 115 -61.62 -14.97 41.88
C ARG A 115 -61.32 -15.01 40.38
N ASP A 116 -62.25 -14.58 39.53
CA ASP A 116 -62.07 -14.63 38.06
C ASP A 116 -61.12 -13.53 37.57
N SER A 117 -61.15 -12.36 38.21
CA SER A 117 -60.21 -11.28 37.92
C SER A 117 -58.76 -11.59 38.32
N GLU A 118 -58.58 -12.32 39.44
CA GLU A 118 -57.27 -12.80 39.87
C GLU A 118 -56.71 -13.85 38.90
N ILE A 119 -57.54 -14.77 38.40
CA ILE A 119 -57.13 -15.78 37.41
C ILE A 119 -56.70 -15.13 36.09
N GLN A 120 -57.47 -14.16 35.56
CA GLN A 120 -57.10 -13.49 34.31
C GLN A 120 -55.82 -12.66 34.44
N ASN A 121 -55.63 -11.95 35.56
CA ASN A 121 -54.40 -11.21 35.82
C ASN A 121 -53.16 -12.14 35.90
N LEU A 122 -53.32 -13.33 36.48
CA LEU A 122 -52.25 -14.34 36.51
C LEU A 122 -51.95 -14.88 35.11
N GLN A 123 -52.96 -15.07 34.25
CA GLN A 123 -52.78 -15.51 32.86
C GLN A 123 -52.09 -14.45 31.99
N ASP A 124 -52.50 -13.19 32.10
CA ASP A 124 -51.87 -12.08 31.38
C ASP A 124 -50.41 -11.90 31.82
N ARG A 125 -50.14 -12.04 33.13
CA ARG A 125 -48.78 -11.99 33.69
C ARG A 125 -47.93 -13.17 33.21
N LEU A 126 -48.49 -14.37 33.15
CA LEU A 126 -47.80 -15.55 32.61
C LEU A 126 -47.45 -15.36 31.13
N ALA A 127 -48.38 -14.88 30.31
CA ALA A 127 -48.14 -14.62 28.89
C ALA A 127 -47.06 -13.55 28.66
N SER A 128 -47.03 -12.50 29.50
CA SER A 128 -45.97 -11.48 29.45
C SER A 128 -44.60 -12.05 29.81
N VAL A 129 -44.53 -12.87 30.87
CA VAL A 129 -43.29 -13.53 31.31
C VAL A 129 -42.81 -14.54 30.26
N ASP A 130 -43.71 -15.27 29.62
CA ASP A 130 -43.38 -16.21 28.55
C ASP A 130 -42.78 -15.50 27.33
N GLU A 131 -43.35 -14.36 26.93
CA GLU A 131 -42.85 -13.57 25.81
C GLU A 131 -41.47 -12.96 26.11
N GLU A 132 -41.29 -12.45 27.33
CA GLU A 132 -39.97 -11.98 27.80
C GLU A 132 -38.94 -13.11 27.83
N THR A 133 -39.34 -14.30 28.30
CA THR A 133 -38.51 -15.51 28.30
C THR A 133 -38.10 -15.91 26.88
N ARG A 134 -39.01 -15.82 25.89
CA ARG A 134 -38.67 -16.08 24.48
C ARG A 134 -37.67 -15.07 23.93
N ARG A 135 -37.83 -13.78 24.24
CA ARG A 135 -36.90 -12.72 23.81
C ARG A 135 -35.52 -12.90 24.42
N ILE A 136 -35.45 -13.22 25.71
CA ILE A 136 -34.18 -13.50 26.41
C ILE A 136 -33.51 -14.71 25.78
N LYS A 137 -34.23 -15.82 25.55
CA LYS A 137 -33.68 -17.02 24.90
C LYS A 137 -33.22 -16.78 23.46
N ALA A 138 -33.90 -15.94 22.69
CA ALA A 138 -33.46 -15.59 21.34
C ALA A 138 -32.16 -14.77 21.38
N ARG A 139 -32.05 -13.83 22.32
CA ARG A 139 -30.83 -13.04 22.53
C ARG A 139 -29.67 -13.90 23.03
N GLU A 140 -29.93 -14.82 23.95
CA GLU A 140 -28.96 -15.79 24.46
C GLU A 140 -28.35 -16.60 23.31
N ARG A 141 -29.18 -17.22 22.46
CA ARG A 141 -28.68 -17.97 21.29
C ARG A 141 -27.85 -17.13 20.32
N ALA A 142 -28.29 -15.89 20.05
CA ALA A 142 -27.55 -15.00 19.16
C ALA A 142 -26.18 -14.60 19.76
N LEU A 143 -26.10 -14.46 21.10
CA LEU A 143 -24.84 -14.21 21.79
C LEU A 143 -23.95 -15.46 21.81
N GLU A 144 -24.51 -16.66 22.00
CA GLU A 144 -23.79 -17.93 21.93
C GLU A 144 -23.19 -18.16 20.54
N GLU A 145 -23.94 -17.93 19.47
CA GLU A 145 -23.47 -18.04 18.09
C GLU A 145 -22.36 -17.02 17.79
N ALA A 146 -22.55 -15.76 18.19
CA ALA A 146 -21.53 -14.73 18.03
C ALA A 146 -20.25 -15.02 18.84
N LEU A 147 -20.37 -15.59 20.05
CA LEU A 147 -19.23 -16.04 20.84
C LEU A 147 -18.49 -17.18 20.15
N PHE A 148 -19.22 -18.19 19.67
CA PHE A 148 -18.65 -19.32 18.96
C PHE A 148 -17.89 -18.89 17.69
N ASP A 149 -18.44 -17.98 16.89
CA ASP A 149 -17.77 -17.44 15.70
C ASP A 149 -16.48 -16.68 16.05
N ARG A 150 -16.50 -15.93 17.17
CA ARG A 150 -15.32 -15.19 17.65
C ARG A 150 -14.24 -16.11 18.20
N GLU A 151 -14.63 -17.15 18.94
CA GLU A 151 -13.71 -18.19 19.41
C GLU A 151 -13.07 -18.94 18.24
N LYS A 152 -13.86 -19.28 17.22
CA LYS A 152 -13.34 -19.89 16.00
C LYS A 152 -12.33 -18.99 15.29
N THR A 153 -12.68 -17.73 15.07
CA THR A 153 -11.79 -16.74 14.44
C THR A 153 -10.50 -16.54 15.25
N LEU A 154 -10.60 -16.51 16.58
CA LEU A 154 -9.44 -16.44 17.48
C LEU A 154 -8.56 -17.68 17.35
N SER A 155 -9.14 -18.88 17.30
CA SER A 155 -8.40 -20.13 17.13
C SER A 155 -7.64 -20.20 15.79
N GLU A 156 -8.25 -19.70 14.72
CA GLU A 156 -7.64 -19.59 13.39
C GLU A 156 -6.49 -18.59 13.39
N SER A 157 -6.67 -17.43 14.04
CA SER A 157 -5.61 -16.42 14.20
C SER A 157 -4.44 -16.95 15.03
N ILE A 158 -4.70 -17.64 16.15
CA ILE A 158 -3.65 -18.25 16.99
C ILE A 158 -2.86 -19.30 16.19
N THR A 159 -3.56 -20.14 15.43
CA THR A 159 -2.93 -21.15 14.56
C THR A 159 -2.05 -20.49 13.50
N ARG A 160 -2.51 -19.38 12.91
CA ARG A 160 -1.72 -18.60 11.95
C ARG A 160 -0.48 -17.98 12.59
N CYS A 161 -0.59 -17.42 13.80
CA CYS A 161 0.56 -16.90 14.54
C CYS A 161 1.59 -18.01 14.82
N HIS A 162 1.16 -19.17 15.34
CA HIS A 162 2.06 -20.29 15.60
C HIS A 162 2.77 -20.79 14.33
N ARG A 163 2.07 -20.84 13.18
CA ARG A 163 2.69 -21.20 11.90
C ARG A 163 3.75 -20.19 11.46
N LEU A 164 3.49 -18.90 11.66
CA LEU A 164 4.46 -17.83 11.33
C LEU A 164 5.66 -17.86 12.27
N GLU A 165 5.46 -18.08 13.57
CA GLU A 165 6.52 -18.25 14.56
C GLU A 165 7.40 -19.46 14.21
N THR A 166 6.81 -20.62 13.93
CA THR A 166 7.54 -21.82 13.51
C THR A 166 8.37 -21.58 12.24
N ARG A 167 7.84 -20.81 11.28
CA ARG A 167 8.55 -20.43 10.05
C ARG A 167 9.71 -19.47 10.33
N LEU A 168 9.53 -18.51 11.23
CA LEU A 168 10.60 -17.59 11.64
C LEU A 168 11.71 -18.34 12.38
N ASP A 169 11.36 -19.27 13.26
CA ASP A 169 12.34 -20.07 14.01
C ASP A 169 13.13 -21.01 13.09
N SER A 170 12.49 -21.59 12.07
CA SER A 170 13.19 -22.39 11.06
C SER A 170 14.14 -21.54 10.21
N GLN A 171 13.72 -20.33 9.80
CA GLN A 171 14.59 -19.37 9.09
C GLN A 171 15.78 -18.91 9.94
N ARG A 172 15.54 -18.59 11.22
CA ARG A 172 16.61 -18.23 12.16
C ARG A 172 17.60 -19.36 12.38
N SER A 173 17.09 -20.59 12.51
CA SER A 173 17.95 -21.77 12.68
C SER A 173 18.78 -22.04 11.42
N ALA A 174 18.20 -21.88 10.23
CA ALA A 174 18.92 -21.99 8.97
C ALA A 174 20.03 -20.93 8.86
N HIS A 175 19.73 -19.66 9.11
CA HIS A 175 20.73 -18.59 9.11
C HIS A 175 21.81 -18.77 10.18
N ALA A 176 21.47 -19.27 11.36
CA ALA A 176 22.46 -19.59 12.39
C ALA A 176 23.40 -20.72 11.96
N ALA A 177 22.88 -21.74 11.28
CA ALA A 177 23.67 -22.82 10.71
C ALA A 177 24.60 -22.31 9.58
N ASP A 178 24.09 -21.45 8.69
CA ASP A 178 24.89 -20.82 7.64
C ASP A 178 26.03 -19.99 8.25
N LEU A 179 25.74 -19.15 9.24
CA LEU A 179 26.76 -18.34 9.93
C LEU A 179 27.81 -19.21 10.63
N ALA A 180 27.42 -20.33 11.24
CA ALA A 180 28.36 -21.26 11.85
C ALA A 180 29.27 -21.91 10.81
N LEU A 181 28.75 -22.25 9.63
CA LEU A 181 29.52 -22.80 8.52
C LEU A 181 30.52 -21.78 7.98
N TRP A 182 30.07 -20.56 7.66
CA TRP A 182 30.95 -19.48 7.19
C TRP A 182 32.02 -19.11 8.22
N LYS A 183 31.68 -19.12 9.51
CA LYS A 183 32.65 -18.87 10.57
C LYS A 183 33.71 -19.97 10.64
N GLY A 184 33.31 -21.23 10.50
CA GLY A 184 34.24 -22.36 10.42
C GLY A 184 35.17 -22.29 9.22
N GLU A 185 34.64 -21.96 8.03
CA GLU A 185 35.46 -21.75 6.81
C GLU A 185 36.44 -20.59 6.98
N TRP A 186 36.02 -19.49 7.61
CA TRP A 186 36.89 -18.36 7.88
C TRP A 186 37.99 -18.68 8.90
N GLU A 187 37.67 -19.40 9.98
CA GLU A 187 38.65 -19.89 10.95
C GLU A 187 39.67 -20.82 10.28
N GLN A 188 39.22 -21.74 9.42
CA GLN A 188 40.10 -22.61 8.65
C GLN A 188 41.02 -21.82 7.71
N LEU A 189 40.49 -20.85 6.96
CA LEU A 189 41.30 -19.99 6.09
C LEU A 189 42.30 -19.16 6.89
N GLN A 190 41.93 -18.71 8.09
CA GLN A 190 42.83 -17.97 8.97
C GLN A 190 43.97 -18.87 9.48
N ASP A 191 43.67 -20.11 9.87
CA ASP A 191 44.66 -21.10 10.27
C ASP A 191 45.59 -21.47 9.12
N GLU A 192 45.05 -21.67 7.90
CA GLU A 192 45.84 -21.89 6.69
C GLU A 192 46.76 -20.71 6.39
N CYS A 193 46.25 -19.48 6.48
CA CYS A 193 47.06 -18.27 6.33
C CYS A 193 48.15 -18.17 7.40
N GLY A 194 47.84 -18.53 8.64
CA GLY A 194 48.79 -18.59 9.75
C GLY A 194 49.88 -19.63 9.52
N HIS A 195 49.52 -20.83 9.04
CA HIS A 195 50.44 -21.90 8.72
C HIS A 195 51.38 -21.51 7.56
N LEU A 196 50.83 -20.97 6.48
CA LEU A 196 51.62 -20.47 5.36
C LEU A 196 52.57 -19.34 5.78
N HIS A 197 52.13 -18.47 6.69
CA HIS A 197 53.01 -17.42 7.22
C HIS A 197 54.18 -17.99 8.05
N GLN A 198 53.91 -18.98 8.90
CA GLN A 198 54.96 -19.69 9.65
C GLN A 198 55.91 -20.44 8.72
N GLU A 199 55.40 -21.07 7.66
CA GLU A 199 56.23 -21.74 6.65
C GLU A 199 57.13 -20.75 5.92
N VAL A 200 56.59 -19.58 5.53
CA VAL A 200 57.39 -18.51 4.92
C VAL A 200 58.49 -18.04 5.87
N LEU A 201 58.20 -17.85 7.16
CA LEU A 201 59.20 -17.47 8.15
C LEU A 201 60.28 -18.56 8.29
N PHE A 202 59.89 -19.83 8.40
CA PHE A 202 60.83 -20.94 8.46
C PHE A 202 61.72 -21.01 7.22
N LEU A 203 61.14 -20.85 6.02
CA LEU A 203 61.90 -20.83 4.77
C LEU A 203 62.85 -19.63 4.69
N GLN A 204 62.45 -18.47 5.21
CA GLN A 204 63.31 -17.28 5.30
C GLN A 204 64.48 -17.51 6.25
N GLU A 205 64.25 -18.12 7.42
CA GLU A 205 65.29 -18.49 8.37
C GLU A 205 66.25 -19.54 7.80
N ALA A 206 65.72 -20.61 7.20
CA ALA A 206 66.52 -21.63 6.51
C ALA A 206 67.33 -21.02 5.35
N LEU A 207 66.75 -20.08 4.60
CA LEU A 207 67.46 -19.33 3.58
C LEU A 207 68.57 -18.45 4.17
N ALA A 208 68.34 -17.81 5.32
CA ALA A 208 69.35 -17.02 6.00
C ALA A 208 70.52 -17.90 6.51
N VAL A 209 70.21 -19.07 7.08
CA VAL A 209 71.23 -20.05 7.52
C VAL A 209 72.04 -20.56 6.34
N THR A 210 71.38 -21.03 5.27
CA THR A 210 72.08 -21.51 4.07
C THR A 210 72.90 -20.43 3.39
N ARG A 211 72.44 -19.17 3.40
CA ARG A 211 73.25 -18.03 2.95
C ARG A 211 74.46 -17.79 3.86
N ALA A 212 74.31 -17.91 5.17
CA ALA A 212 75.44 -17.79 6.10
C ALA A 212 76.45 -18.93 5.93
N GLU A 213 75.98 -20.17 5.75
CA GLU A 213 76.82 -21.32 5.41
C GLU A 213 77.52 -21.14 4.06
N LEU A 214 76.82 -20.62 3.06
CA LEU A 214 77.40 -20.28 1.77
C LEU A 214 78.49 -19.20 1.93
N ILE A 215 78.22 -18.11 2.65
CA ILE A 215 79.23 -17.07 2.94
C ILE A 215 80.42 -17.65 3.70
N ALA A 216 80.20 -18.55 4.66
CA ALA A 216 81.27 -19.20 5.41
C ALA A 216 82.09 -20.15 4.52
N ALA A 217 81.43 -20.91 3.65
CA ALA A 217 82.06 -21.79 2.67
C ALA A 217 82.82 -20.99 1.61
N GLU A 218 82.26 -19.89 1.11
CA GLU A 218 82.92 -18.93 0.22
C GLU A 218 84.10 -18.27 0.91
N GLY A 219 83.98 -17.90 2.19
CA GLY A 219 85.08 -17.35 2.99
C GLY A 219 86.21 -18.37 3.22
N GLU A 220 85.86 -19.63 3.48
CA GLU A 220 86.81 -20.74 3.58
C GLU A 220 87.45 -21.06 2.23
N CYS A 221 86.66 -21.07 1.15
CA CYS A 221 87.17 -21.16 -0.22
C CYS A 221 88.10 -19.99 -0.51
N HIS A 222 87.78 -18.76 -0.11
CA HIS A 222 88.62 -17.59 -0.35
C HIS A 222 89.90 -17.63 0.49
N ARG A 223 89.83 -18.17 1.72
CA ARG A 223 91.00 -18.45 2.56
C ARG A 223 91.88 -19.51 1.93
N LEU A 224 91.29 -20.62 1.48
CA LEU A 224 91.99 -21.70 0.76
C LEU A 224 92.50 -21.24 -0.61
N GLU A 225 91.80 -20.35 -1.31
CA GLU A 225 92.24 -19.70 -2.55
C GLU A 225 93.38 -18.74 -2.26
N SER A 226 93.37 -18.01 -1.15
CA SER A 226 94.48 -17.15 -0.72
C SER A 226 95.69 -18.00 -0.29
N GLU A 227 95.47 -19.13 0.38
CA GLU A 227 96.51 -20.12 0.69
C GLU A 227 97.02 -20.79 -0.58
N LEU A 228 96.13 -21.13 -1.52
CA LEU A 228 96.47 -21.62 -2.85
C LEU A 228 97.08 -20.53 -3.73
N GLU A 229 96.82 -19.24 -3.55
CA GLU A 229 97.42 -18.12 -4.29
C GLU A 229 98.74 -17.69 -3.67
N THR A 230 98.93 -17.90 -2.36
CA THR A 230 100.25 -17.81 -1.74
C THR A 230 101.09 -19.03 -2.08
N MET A 231 100.47 -20.22 -2.19
CA MET A 231 101.10 -21.44 -2.70
C MET A 231 101.25 -21.47 -4.23
N ALA A 232 100.38 -20.85 -5.02
CA ALA A 232 100.45 -20.69 -6.50
C ALA A 232 101.18 -19.41 -6.90
N GLY A 233 101.29 -18.45 -6.00
CA GLY A 233 102.31 -17.40 -6.01
C GLY A 233 103.70 -18.01 -5.84
N LEU A 234 103.79 -19.18 -5.19
CA LEU A 234 104.95 -20.06 -5.19
C LEU A 234 104.93 -21.11 -6.34
N GLU A 235 103.76 -21.49 -6.87
CA GLU A 235 103.53 -22.53 -7.90
C GLU A 235 102.91 -22.02 -9.21
N THR A 236 103.32 -20.84 -9.68
CA THR A 236 103.16 -20.38 -11.07
C THR A 236 101.79 -19.78 -11.43
N ARG A 237 101.79 -18.54 -11.92
CA ARG A 237 101.20 -18.17 -13.23
C ARG A 237 100.12 -19.15 -13.77
N ALA A 238 98.87 -19.10 -13.29
CA ALA A 238 97.60 -19.63 -13.89
C ALA A 238 96.55 -19.78 -12.75
N GLY A 239 95.49 -18.96 -12.59
CA GLY A 239 94.24 -18.83 -13.37
C GLY A 239 93.19 -19.91 -12.97
N GLY A 240 91.92 -19.69 -12.61
CA GLY A 240 91.08 -18.51 -12.36
C GLY A 240 89.65 -18.94 -11.94
N VAL A 241 89.13 -18.43 -10.82
CA VAL A 241 87.70 -18.58 -10.39
C VAL A 241 87.10 -17.25 -9.83
N SER A 242 87.90 -16.19 -9.68
CA SER A 242 87.49 -14.81 -9.30
C SER A 242 86.54 -14.09 -10.29
N SER A 243 85.94 -14.79 -11.28
CA SER A 243 85.42 -14.17 -12.50
C SER A 243 83.93 -13.82 -12.53
N LEU A 244 83.02 -14.45 -11.74
CA LEU A 244 81.57 -14.26 -11.93
C LEU A 244 80.98 -13.08 -11.13
N MET A 245 81.30 -12.97 -9.83
CA MET A 245 80.78 -11.89 -8.98
C MET A 245 81.41 -10.54 -9.35
N ALA A 246 82.72 -10.53 -9.67
CA ALA A 246 83.40 -9.37 -10.24
C ALA A 246 82.85 -9.01 -11.63
N ALA A 247 82.45 -9.99 -12.45
CA ALA A 247 81.79 -9.72 -13.74
C ALA A 247 80.37 -9.16 -13.57
N LEU A 248 79.61 -9.59 -12.55
CA LEU A 248 78.27 -9.04 -12.27
C LEU A 248 78.34 -7.61 -11.72
N GLU A 249 79.28 -7.30 -10.82
CA GLU A 249 79.51 -5.93 -10.35
C GLU A 249 80.07 -5.01 -11.45
N ALA A 250 80.98 -5.52 -12.29
CA ALA A 250 81.46 -4.80 -13.47
C ALA A 250 80.34 -4.58 -14.49
N ALA A 251 79.47 -5.58 -14.69
CA ALA A 251 78.31 -5.48 -15.57
C ALA A 251 77.30 -4.45 -15.05
N ASP A 252 77.02 -4.41 -13.75
CA ASP A 252 76.14 -3.39 -13.14
C ASP A 252 76.62 -1.96 -13.47
N ARG A 253 77.93 -1.71 -13.40
CA ARG A 253 78.50 -0.35 -13.60
C ARG A 253 78.84 0.03 -15.04
N THR A 254 79.23 -0.92 -15.89
CA THR A 254 79.84 -0.61 -17.20
C THR A 254 79.21 -1.29 -18.41
N ALA A 255 78.38 -2.33 -18.22
CA ALA A 255 77.75 -3.01 -19.36
C ALA A 255 76.69 -2.15 -20.04
N THR A 256 76.57 -2.27 -21.35
CA THR A 256 75.47 -1.66 -22.12
C THR A 256 74.12 -2.32 -21.78
N VAL A 257 73.00 -1.64 -22.06
CA VAL A 257 71.66 -2.20 -21.82
C VAL A 257 71.45 -3.53 -22.56
N SER A 258 71.98 -3.67 -23.78
CA SER A 258 71.89 -4.92 -24.55
C SER A 258 72.66 -6.06 -23.91
N GLU A 259 73.86 -5.80 -23.38
CA GLU A 259 74.67 -6.79 -22.67
C GLU A 259 73.98 -7.22 -21.37
N LEU A 260 73.38 -6.28 -20.63
CA LEU A 260 72.60 -6.60 -19.43
C LEU A 260 71.40 -7.51 -19.75
N LEU A 261 70.67 -7.25 -20.84
CA LEU A 261 69.55 -8.10 -21.24
C LEU A 261 70.00 -9.53 -21.57
N THR A 262 71.16 -9.69 -22.22
CA THR A 262 71.72 -11.03 -22.49
C THR A 262 72.10 -11.75 -21.20
N VAL A 263 72.74 -11.04 -20.24
CA VAL A 263 73.10 -11.61 -18.94
C VAL A 263 71.84 -12.00 -18.15
N ILE A 264 70.82 -11.15 -18.11
CA ILE A 264 69.56 -11.44 -17.40
C ILE A 264 68.82 -12.61 -18.05
N GLY A 265 68.79 -12.68 -19.38
CA GLY A 265 68.21 -13.81 -20.12
C GLY A 265 68.94 -15.13 -19.86
N ASP A 266 70.27 -15.11 -19.82
CA ASP A 266 71.09 -16.27 -19.50
C ASP A 266 70.89 -16.74 -18.06
N LEU A 267 70.74 -15.80 -17.12
CA LEU A 267 70.42 -16.12 -15.72
C LEU A 267 69.02 -16.73 -15.58
N GLU A 268 68.03 -16.23 -16.32
CA GLU A 268 66.67 -16.80 -16.35
C GLU A 268 66.68 -18.21 -16.96
N ALA A 269 67.40 -18.42 -18.06
CA ALA A 269 67.54 -19.73 -18.71
C ALA A 269 68.25 -20.76 -17.81
N ARG A 270 69.16 -20.30 -16.93
CA ARG A 270 69.83 -21.13 -15.92
C ARG A 270 69.04 -21.26 -14.62
N THR A 271 67.78 -20.83 -14.57
CA THR A 271 66.88 -20.85 -13.40
C THR A 271 67.35 -20.01 -12.20
N GLN A 272 68.29 -19.09 -12.41
CA GLN A 272 68.83 -18.19 -11.37
C GLN A 272 67.99 -16.92 -11.21
N LYS A 273 66.67 -17.08 -11.06
CA LYS A 273 65.69 -15.98 -11.08
C LYS A 273 65.92 -14.93 -9.99
N ALA A 274 66.33 -15.35 -8.80
CA ALA A 274 66.62 -14.44 -7.69
C ALA A 274 67.81 -13.52 -8.01
N MET A 275 68.85 -14.05 -8.66
CA MET A 275 70.04 -13.27 -9.02
C MET A 275 69.76 -12.33 -10.19
N ALA A 276 68.95 -12.76 -11.16
CA ALA A 276 68.43 -11.90 -12.21
C ALA A 276 67.63 -10.73 -11.63
N ARG A 277 66.73 -10.99 -10.68
CA ARG A 277 65.94 -9.96 -9.99
C ARG A 277 66.80 -8.98 -9.21
N GLU A 278 67.78 -9.46 -8.44
CA GLU A 278 68.69 -8.60 -7.69
C GLU A 278 69.59 -7.77 -8.61
N LEU A 279 70.04 -8.32 -9.73
CA LEU A 279 70.79 -7.56 -10.74
C LEU A 279 69.94 -6.43 -11.33
N VAL A 280 68.70 -6.72 -11.75
CA VAL A 280 67.78 -5.69 -12.27
C VAL A 280 67.50 -4.64 -11.19
N SER A 281 67.30 -5.05 -9.94
CA SER A 281 67.10 -4.14 -8.80
C SER A 281 68.34 -3.26 -8.54
N SER A 282 69.56 -3.83 -8.55
CA SER A 282 70.81 -3.09 -8.39
C SER A 282 71.02 -2.06 -9.49
N VAL A 283 70.91 -2.50 -10.75
CA VAL A 283 71.02 -1.64 -11.94
C VAL A 283 69.99 -0.52 -11.91
N SER A 284 68.77 -0.86 -11.50
CA SER A 284 67.69 0.10 -11.36
C SER A 284 67.95 1.14 -10.27
N ARG A 285 68.78 0.86 -9.26
CA ARG A 285 69.17 1.84 -8.23
C ARG A 285 70.34 2.72 -8.65
N SER A 286 71.30 2.17 -9.39
CA SER A 286 72.62 2.79 -9.63
C SER A 286 72.70 3.63 -10.91
N ARG A 287 71.90 3.31 -11.94
CA ARG A 287 72.04 3.90 -13.28
C ARG A 287 71.21 5.16 -13.51
N ARG A 288 71.39 5.81 -14.67
CA ARG A 288 70.55 6.95 -15.08
C ARG A 288 69.14 6.50 -15.45
N VAL A 289 68.18 7.41 -15.35
CA VAL A 289 66.76 7.12 -15.60
C VAL A 289 66.54 6.61 -17.03
N GLU A 290 67.24 7.17 -18.00
CA GLU A 290 67.14 6.79 -19.41
C GLU A 290 67.63 5.35 -19.65
N ASP A 291 68.74 4.97 -19.01
CA ASP A 291 69.31 3.63 -19.12
C ASP A 291 68.40 2.57 -18.48
N VAL A 292 67.79 2.91 -17.34
CA VAL A 292 66.85 2.02 -16.65
C VAL A 292 65.54 1.90 -17.42
N ALA A 293 65.01 2.99 -17.98
CA ALA A 293 63.83 2.93 -18.85
C ALA A 293 64.09 2.08 -20.11
N ALA A 294 65.27 2.23 -20.72
CA ALA A 294 65.69 1.39 -21.84
C ALA A 294 65.83 -0.08 -21.45
N LEU A 295 66.35 -0.38 -20.25
CA LEU A 295 66.44 -1.73 -19.71
C LEU A 295 65.05 -2.34 -19.50
N LEU A 296 64.12 -1.63 -18.85
CA LEU A 296 62.75 -2.11 -18.62
C LEU A 296 62.01 -2.34 -19.95
N THR A 297 62.19 -1.45 -20.92
CA THR A 297 61.67 -1.63 -22.29
C THR A 297 62.24 -2.89 -22.94
N GLY A 298 63.54 -3.12 -22.78
CA GLY A 298 64.22 -4.31 -23.30
C GLY A 298 63.74 -5.61 -22.65
N LEU A 299 63.53 -5.60 -21.33
CA LEU A 299 63.02 -6.75 -20.57
C LEU A 299 61.60 -7.11 -21.01
N GLN A 300 60.73 -6.12 -21.23
CA GLN A 300 59.39 -6.37 -21.74
C GLN A 300 59.42 -7.03 -23.13
N ARG A 301 60.23 -6.50 -24.04
CA ARG A 301 60.39 -7.06 -25.41
C ARG A 301 60.97 -8.48 -25.40
N ALA A 302 61.81 -8.79 -24.42
CA ALA A 302 62.38 -10.12 -24.23
C ALA A 302 61.43 -11.11 -23.52
N GLY A 303 60.22 -10.68 -23.13
CA GLY A 303 59.27 -11.54 -22.40
C GLY A 303 59.62 -11.74 -20.92
N LEU A 304 60.51 -10.90 -20.36
CA LEU A 304 61.02 -10.98 -18.99
C LEU A 304 60.32 -9.97 -18.05
N HIS A 305 59.00 -9.82 -18.19
CA HIS A 305 58.18 -8.80 -17.53
C HIS A 305 58.18 -8.91 -16.00
N ALA A 306 58.24 -10.13 -15.44
CA ALA A 306 58.26 -10.35 -14.00
C ALA A 306 59.47 -9.69 -13.30
N HIS A 307 60.63 -9.64 -13.98
CA HIS A 307 61.83 -9.00 -13.43
C HIS A 307 61.75 -7.48 -13.46
N ALA A 308 61.14 -6.94 -14.52
CA ALA A 308 60.90 -5.51 -14.65
C ALA A 308 59.93 -5.00 -13.57
N GLU A 309 58.79 -5.68 -13.39
CA GLU A 309 57.78 -5.31 -12.38
C GLU A 309 58.33 -5.40 -10.96
N ALA A 310 59.08 -6.46 -10.66
CA ALA A 310 59.64 -6.69 -9.33
C ALA A 310 60.67 -5.63 -8.90
N ALA A 311 61.25 -4.89 -9.84
CA ALA A 311 62.23 -3.83 -9.57
C ALA A 311 61.59 -2.45 -9.32
N LEU A 312 60.35 -2.23 -9.75
CA LEU A 312 59.66 -0.92 -9.63
C LEU A 312 59.46 -0.47 -8.17
N PRO A 313 59.10 -1.33 -7.19
CA PRO A 313 59.01 -0.90 -5.79
C PRO A 313 60.37 -0.47 -5.22
N ALA A 314 61.44 -1.20 -5.54
CA ALA A 314 62.80 -0.87 -5.09
C ALA A 314 63.29 0.45 -5.67
N LEU A 315 62.94 0.74 -6.93
CA LEU A 315 63.15 2.03 -7.58
C LEU A 315 62.50 3.17 -6.81
N VAL A 316 61.21 3.05 -6.49
CA VAL A 316 60.46 4.08 -5.77
C VAL A 316 61.03 4.36 -4.38
N MET A 317 61.49 3.32 -3.67
CA MET A 317 62.07 3.45 -2.32
C MET A 317 63.41 4.17 -2.28
N THR A 318 64.22 4.03 -3.33
CA THR A 318 65.64 4.41 -3.30
C THR A 318 65.91 5.68 -4.10
N ARG A 319 65.09 5.98 -5.10
CA ARG A 319 65.26 7.16 -5.95
C ARG A 319 64.49 8.37 -5.41
N PRO A 320 65.03 9.59 -5.61
CA PRO A 320 64.30 10.81 -5.28
C PRO A 320 63.07 10.95 -6.18
N VAL A 321 62.04 11.64 -5.66
CA VAL A 321 60.76 11.88 -6.35
C VAL A 321 60.93 12.43 -7.76
N ALA A 322 61.95 13.27 -7.99
CA ALA A 322 62.23 13.83 -9.31
C ALA A 322 62.68 12.80 -10.34
N GLU A 323 63.47 11.81 -9.93
CA GLU A 323 63.87 10.71 -10.80
C GLU A 323 62.72 9.74 -11.04
N THR A 324 61.86 9.51 -10.04
CA THR A 324 60.64 8.72 -10.21
C THR A 324 59.67 9.37 -11.19
N ALA A 325 59.52 10.70 -11.16
CA ALA A 325 58.73 11.45 -12.14
C ALA A 325 59.32 11.36 -13.55
N ALA A 326 60.63 11.50 -13.68
CA ALA A 326 61.33 11.36 -14.95
C ALA A 326 61.20 9.93 -15.50
N MET A 327 61.28 8.92 -14.63
CA MET A 327 61.07 7.51 -14.99
C MET A 327 59.67 7.27 -15.53
N ALA A 328 58.64 7.75 -14.83
CA ALA A 328 57.26 7.66 -15.32
C ALA A 328 57.10 8.31 -16.70
N ALA A 329 57.77 9.45 -16.94
CA ALA A 329 57.73 10.13 -18.23
C ALA A 329 58.45 9.37 -19.36
N GLU A 330 59.58 8.72 -19.06
CA GLU A 330 60.30 7.85 -20.02
C GLU A 330 59.48 6.59 -20.34
N LEU A 331 58.91 5.93 -19.33
CA LEU A 331 58.10 4.72 -19.51
C LEU A 331 56.81 5.01 -20.30
N HIS A 332 56.15 6.13 -20.03
CA HIS A 332 54.99 6.57 -20.79
C HIS A 332 55.35 6.87 -22.26
N ARG A 333 56.47 7.57 -22.51
CA ARG A 333 56.95 7.79 -23.89
C ARG A 333 57.32 6.50 -24.62
N ALA A 334 57.75 5.48 -23.90
CA ALA A 334 58.03 4.15 -24.43
C ALA A 334 56.75 3.30 -24.66
N GLY A 335 55.57 3.79 -24.26
CA GLY A 335 54.29 3.09 -24.38
C GLY A 335 54.11 1.95 -23.36
N LEU A 336 54.79 2.03 -22.21
CA LEU A 336 54.81 1.00 -21.17
C LEU A 336 53.82 1.29 -20.04
N GLU A 337 52.53 1.40 -20.37
CA GLU A 337 51.50 1.86 -19.43
C GLU A 337 51.36 0.96 -18.19
N ASP A 338 51.53 -0.35 -18.32
CA ASP A 338 51.47 -1.29 -17.18
C ASP A 338 52.57 -1.02 -16.15
N TYR A 339 53.76 -0.63 -16.62
CA TYR A 339 54.87 -0.26 -15.74
C TYR A 339 54.69 1.13 -15.15
N VAL A 340 54.11 2.08 -15.89
CA VAL A 340 53.70 3.37 -15.32
C VAL A 340 52.69 3.15 -14.20
N ALA A 341 51.65 2.34 -14.42
CA ALA A 341 50.63 2.04 -13.41
C ALA A 341 51.23 1.37 -12.17
N THR A 342 52.14 0.41 -12.35
CA THR A 342 52.82 -0.27 -11.23
C THR A 342 53.74 0.70 -10.47
N LEU A 343 54.49 1.54 -11.19
CA LEU A 343 55.33 2.58 -10.59
C LEU A 343 54.50 3.56 -9.77
N LEU A 344 53.38 4.07 -10.32
CA LEU A 344 52.48 4.97 -9.61
C LEU A 344 51.85 4.29 -8.39
N ARG A 345 51.46 3.02 -8.48
CA ARG A 345 50.94 2.25 -7.34
C ARG A 345 51.99 2.15 -6.24
N SER A 346 53.22 1.79 -6.58
CA SER A 346 54.33 1.75 -5.62
C SER A 346 54.60 3.13 -5.02
N SER A 347 54.54 4.21 -5.79
CA SER A 347 54.62 5.58 -5.26
C SER A 347 53.48 5.87 -4.28
N ILE A 348 52.25 5.48 -4.61
CA ILE A 348 51.10 5.62 -3.72
C ILE A 348 51.29 4.78 -2.46
N GLU A 349 51.98 3.66 -2.45
CA GLU A 349 52.17 2.85 -1.23
C GLU A 349 53.33 3.35 -0.36
N LEU A 350 54.41 3.81 -0.99
CA LEU A 350 55.71 3.95 -0.34
C LEU A 350 56.13 5.40 -0.08
N HIS A 351 55.63 6.37 -0.87
CA HIS A 351 55.99 7.78 -0.71
C HIS A 351 55.16 8.48 0.38
N THR A 352 55.70 9.56 0.96
CA THR A 352 54.93 10.38 1.90
C THR A 352 53.86 11.21 1.16
N PRO A 353 52.82 11.71 1.84
CA PRO A 353 51.83 12.61 1.22
C PRO A 353 52.44 13.81 0.48
N CYS A 354 53.53 14.38 1.04
CA CYS A 354 54.26 15.49 0.42
C CYS A 354 54.95 15.05 -0.88
N ASP A 355 55.60 13.88 -0.86
CA ASP A 355 56.28 13.31 -2.02
C ASP A 355 55.31 12.98 -3.16
N VAL A 356 54.11 12.46 -2.86
CA VAL A 356 53.09 12.19 -3.89
C VAL A 356 52.61 13.49 -4.55
N ILE A 357 52.45 14.58 -3.81
CA ILE A 357 52.15 15.89 -4.39
C ILE A 357 53.34 16.43 -5.19
N GLY A 358 54.57 16.25 -4.69
CA GLY A 358 55.79 16.58 -5.42
C GLY A 358 55.87 15.85 -6.77
N LEU A 359 55.56 14.55 -6.77
CA LEU A 359 55.48 13.71 -7.97
C LEU A 359 54.43 14.26 -8.94
N ALA A 360 53.23 14.56 -8.45
CA ALA A 360 52.13 15.12 -9.25
C ALA A 360 52.51 16.45 -9.93
N LEU A 361 53.19 17.35 -9.20
CA LEU A 361 53.68 18.63 -9.74
C LEU A 361 54.73 18.43 -10.84
N LEU A 362 55.66 17.49 -10.67
CA LEU A 362 56.69 17.22 -11.66
C LEU A 362 56.13 16.55 -12.92
N LEU A 363 55.20 15.60 -12.77
CA LEU A 363 54.48 14.99 -13.89
C LEU A 363 53.70 16.04 -14.69
N ARG A 364 53.03 16.97 -14.01
CA ARG A 364 52.30 18.06 -14.66
C ARG A 364 53.22 19.03 -15.40
N ARG A 365 54.38 19.37 -14.84
CA ARG A 365 55.43 20.13 -15.56
C ARG A 365 55.94 19.40 -16.80
N GLY A 366 55.98 18.07 -16.75
CA GLY A 366 56.25 17.18 -17.89
C GLY A 366 55.10 17.05 -18.90
N ARG A 367 53.98 17.77 -18.71
CA ARG A 367 52.75 17.71 -19.53
C ARG A 367 52.05 16.35 -19.55
N LEU A 368 52.19 15.57 -18.47
CA LEU A 368 51.54 14.27 -18.30
C LEU A 368 50.28 14.37 -17.43
N GLU A 369 49.30 15.17 -17.87
CA GLU A 369 48.11 15.49 -17.06
C GLU A 369 47.26 14.26 -16.73
N GLU A 370 47.12 13.31 -17.67
CA GLU A 370 46.37 12.06 -17.48
C GLU A 370 47.00 11.16 -16.41
N VAL A 371 48.34 11.09 -16.41
CA VAL A 371 49.13 10.32 -15.44
C VAL A 371 49.03 10.97 -14.06
N THR A 372 49.12 12.30 -13.97
CA THR A 372 48.89 13.05 -12.73
C THR A 372 47.48 12.82 -12.17
N GLN A 373 46.46 12.87 -13.03
CA GLN A 373 45.08 12.64 -12.61
C GLN A 373 44.87 11.22 -12.09
N THR A 374 45.48 10.23 -12.76
CA THR A 374 45.45 8.82 -12.34
C THR A 374 46.12 8.62 -11.00
N LEU A 375 47.32 9.19 -10.80
CA LEU A 375 48.06 9.14 -9.54
C LEU A 375 47.25 9.70 -8.38
N LEU A 376 46.73 10.93 -8.53
CA LEU A 376 46.00 11.58 -7.45
C LEU A 376 44.64 10.93 -7.18
N SER A 377 43.94 10.48 -8.23
CA SER A 377 42.66 9.76 -8.06
C SER A 377 42.85 8.47 -7.30
N ALA A 378 43.86 7.66 -7.64
CA ALA A 378 44.15 6.42 -6.95
C ALA A 378 44.65 6.68 -5.51
N ALA A 379 45.52 7.68 -5.30
CA ALA A 379 45.95 8.08 -3.97
C ALA A 379 44.76 8.49 -3.09
N PHE A 380 43.86 9.31 -3.62
CA PHE A 380 42.66 9.79 -2.93
C PHE A 380 41.63 8.69 -2.69
N VAL A 381 41.72 7.52 -3.31
CA VAL A 381 40.85 6.37 -3.01
C VAL A 381 41.50 5.47 -1.96
N VAL A 382 42.78 5.12 -2.13
CA VAL A 382 43.45 4.06 -1.35
C VAL A 382 44.01 4.57 -0.02
N ARG A 383 44.45 5.83 0.05
CA ARG A 383 45.12 6.36 1.25
C ARG A 383 44.16 6.63 2.41
N THR A 384 44.71 6.77 3.61
CA THR A 384 43.92 7.13 4.80
C THR A 384 43.33 8.54 4.67
N VAL A 385 42.27 8.84 5.43
CA VAL A 385 41.68 10.20 5.47
C VAL A 385 42.73 11.25 5.85
N THR A 386 43.57 10.96 6.83
CA THR A 386 44.65 11.84 7.29
C THR A 386 45.65 12.15 6.16
N ASP A 387 46.06 11.13 5.40
CA ASP A 387 46.98 11.30 4.27
C ASP A 387 46.36 12.16 3.17
N VAL A 388 45.09 11.95 2.83
CA VAL A 388 44.39 12.78 1.82
C VAL A 388 44.31 14.24 2.27
N VAL A 389 43.98 14.50 3.53
CA VAL A 389 43.97 15.86 4.06
C VAL A 389 45.37 16.47 3.97
N ALA A 390 46.42 15.74 4.36
CA ALA A 390 47.79 16.20 4.23
C ALA A 390 48.15 16.54 2.77
N MET A 391 47.77 15.69 1.81
CA MET A 391 47.96 15.93 0.38
C MET A 391 47.24 17.20 -0.09
N THR A 392 45.98 17.42 0.32
CA THR A 392 45.25 18.67 -0.03
C THR A 392 45.89 19.90 0.59
N VAL A 393 46.44 19.79 1.80
CA VAL A 393 47.14 20.89 2.47
C VAL A 393 48.44 21.23 1.74
N TRP A 394 49.22 20.23 1.33
CA TRP A 394 50.45 20.43 0.56
C TRP A 394 50.21 20.94 -0.87
N ALA A 395 49.11 20.54 -1.50
CA ALA A 395 48.77 21.00 -2.84
C ALA A 395 48.26 22.44 -2.89
N ALA A 396 47.86 23.03 -1.76
CA ALA A 396 47.22 24.34 -1.73
C ALA A 396 48.12 25.47 -2.24
N GLY A 397 47.58 26.29 -3.14
CA GLY A 397 48.32 27.39 -3.78
C GLY A 397 49.36 26.93 -4.81
N THR A 398 49.38 25.63 -5.15
CA THR A 398 50.25 25.07 -6.19
C THR A 398 49.45 24.68 -7.43
N ASP A 399 50.13 24.41 -8.54
CA ASP A 399 49.50 23.92 -9.77
C ASP A 399 48.83 22.55 -9.61
N ALA A 400 49.07 21.82 -8.52
CA ALA A 400 48.40 20.54 -8.24
C ALA A 400 47.00 20.70 -7.63
N GLU A 401 46.66 21.87 -7.08
CA GLU A 401 45.38 22.10 -6.39
C GLU A 401 44.15 21.72 -7.24
N PRO A 402 44.04 22.12 -8.54
CA PRO A 402 42.90 21.72 -9.37
C PRO A 402 42.79 20.21 -9.58
N SER A 403 43.93 19.52 -9.68
CA SER A 403 43.95 18.06 -9.84
C SER A 403 43.55 17.35 -8.55
N THR A 404 43.88 17.91 -7.37
CA THR A 404 43.36 17.38 -6.08
C THR A 404 41.84 17.56 -5.95
N LEU A 405 41.27 18.65 -6.46
CA LEU A 405 39.81 18.83 -6.48
C LEU A 405 39.15 17.78 -7.38
N ALA A 406 39.70 17.55 -8.58
CA ALA A 406 39.20 16.51 -9.49
C ALA A 406 39.33 15.09 -8.92
N ALA A 407 40.41 14.81 -8.17
CA ALA A 407 40.66 13.52 -7.52
C ALA A 407 39.64 13.17 -6.40
N LEU A 408 38.94 14.17 -5.84
CA LEU A 408 37.84 13.92 -4.89
C LEU A 408 36.65 13.23 -5.55
N GLY A 409 36.50 13.32 -6.87
CA GLY A 409 35.46 12.63 -7.63
C GLY A 409 35.50 11.11 -7.41
N PRO A 410 36.59 10.44 -7.84
CA PRO A 410 36.79 9.01 -7.61
C PRO A 410 36.78 8.63 -6.13
N ALA A 411 37.32 9.47 -5.24
CA ALA A 411 37.28 9.24 -3.79
C ALA A 411 35.86 9.22 -3.24
N ALA A 412 35.02 10.17 -3.67
CA ALA A 412 33.62 10.22 -3.28
C ALA A 412 32.87 8.98 -3.77
N GLU A 413 33.23 8.40 -4.90
CA GLU A 413 32.55 7.23 -5.48
C GLU A 413 32.96 5.92 -4.80
N HIS A 414 34.25 5.71 -4.55
CA HIS A 414 34.79 4.39 -4.16
C HIS A 414 35.01 4.22 -2.65
N ARG A 415 35.16 5.30 -1.87
CA ARG A 415 35.31 5.19 -0.41
C ARG A 415 33.99 4.75 0.26
N SER A 416 34.05 4.26 1.49
CA SER A 416 32.81 3.99 2.24
C SER A 416 32.05 5.31 2.55
N PRO A 417 30.71 5.28 2.72
CA PRO A 417 29.94 6.45 3.13
C PRO A 417 30.49 7.13 4.39
N GLN A 418 30.93 6.34 5.37
CA GLN A 418 31.50 6.83 6.62
C GLN A 418 32.82 7.58 6.38
N GLU A 419 33.73 7.02 5.58
CA GLU A 419 35.00 7.68 5.26
C GLU A 419 34.81 8.98 4.48
N VAL A 420 33.78 9.09 3.63
CA VAL A 420 33.46 10.34 2.94
C VAL A 420 33.04 11.43 3.94
N VAL A 421 32.23 11.08 4.94
CA VAL A 421 31.83 12.02 6.00
C VAL A 421 33.03 12.40 6.87
N GLU A 422 33.86 11.44 7.28
CA GLU A 422 35.09 11.69 8.04
C GLU A 422 36.07 12.58 7.26
N LEU A 423 36.24 12.33 5.96
CA LEU A 423 37.05 13.16 5.08
C LEU A 423 36.49 14.57 4.94
N SER A 424 35.17 14.73 4.80
CA SER A 424 34.50 16.04 4.76
C SER A 424 34.77 16.84 6.04
N ILE A 425 34.63 16.21 7.21
CA ILE A 425 34.92 16.83 8.52
C ILE A 425 36.40 17.23 8.61
N ALA A 426 37.31 16.33 8.23
CA ALA A 426 38.73 16.57 8.35
C ALA A 426 39.21 17.69 7.39
N LEU A 427 38.69 17.74 6.17
CA LEU A 427 38.96 18.83 5.21
C LEU A 427 38.42 20.18 5.70
N ARG A 428 37.23 20.20 6.30
CA ARG A 428 36.67 21.41 6.93
C ARG A 428 37.56 21.91 8.07
N ASN A 429 37.99 21.01 8.95
CA ASN A 429 38.89 21.36 10.06
C ASN A 429 40.24 21.89 9.56
N ALA A 430 40.68 21.47 8.37
CA ALA A 430 41.87 21.98 7.69
C ALA A 430 41.62 23.27 6.88
N GLY A 431 40.42 23.85 6.92
CA GLY A 431 40.08 25.09 6.19
C GLY A 431 39.98 24.92 4.68
N ARG A 432 39.65 23.71 4.20
CA ARG A 432 39.58 23.35 2.77
C ARG A 432 38.13 23.29 2.25
N ASP A 433 37.40 24.39 2.35
CA ASP A 433 35.97 24.43 1.99
C ASP A 433 35.68 24.08 0.54
N LYS A 434 36.54 24.49 -0.42
CA LYS A 434 36.41 24.12 -1.83
C LYS A 434 36.49 22.61 -2.06
N HIS A 435 37.36 21.93 -1.32
CA HIS A 435 37.48 20.47 -1.36
C HIS A 435 36.25 19.81 -0.75
N VAL A 436 35.70 20.36 0.33
CA VAL A 436 34.44 19.89 0.93
C VAL A 436 33.26 20.06 -0.04
N GLU A 437 33.15 21.19 -0.73
CA GLU A 437 32.15 21.41 -1.80
C GLU A 437 32.29 20.38 -2.93
N SER A 438 33.51 20.19 -3.44
CA SER A 438 33.79 19.23 -4.52
C SER A 438 33.49 17.79 -4.10
N LEU A 439 33.82 17.40 -2.87
CA LEU A 439 33.56 16.06 -2.34
C LEU A 439 32.06 15.78 -2.21
N ARG A 440 31.29 16.76 -1.73
CA ARG A 440 29.81 16.65 -1.60
C ARG A 440 29.12 16.59 -2.96
N ALA A 441 29.53 17.45 -3.89
CA ALA A 441 29.01 17.42 -5.25
C ALA A 441 29.29 16.07 -5.91
N ALA A 442 30.53 15.58 -5.81
CA ALA A 442 30.88 14.26 -6.32
C ALA A 442 30.10 13.13 -5.65
N ALA A 443 29.89 13.19 -4.33
CA ALA A 443 29.10 12.20 -3.61
C ALA A 443 27.64 12.17 -4.11
N ALA A 444 27.03 13.33 -4.37
CA ALA A 444 25.69 13.41 -4.92
C ALA A 444 25.62 12.93 -6.38
N GLU A 445 26.59 13.32 -7.22
CA GLU A 445 26.59 13.09 -8.67
C GLU A 445 27.00 11.67 -9.08
N ARG A 446 27.90 11.03 -8.34
CA ARG A 446 28.54 9.76 -8.77
C ARG A 446 28.04 8.54 -8.03
N ARG A 447 27.63 8.67 -6.76
CA ARG A 447 27.19 7.51 -5.97
C ARG A 447 25.84 6.96 -6.41
N SER A 448 25.59 5.70 -6.06
CA SER A 448 24.25 5.11 -6.16
C SER A 448 23.28 5.81 -5.22
N ALA A 449 21.98 5.78 -5.53
CA ALA A 449 20.96 6.40 -4.69
C ALA A 449 20.96 5.85 -3.24
N LYS A 450 21.21 4.55 -3.08
CA LYS A 450 21.35 3.90 -1.76
C LYS A 450 22.53 4.47 -0.99
N ASP A 451 23.68 4.62 -1.65
CA ASP A 451 24.89 5.15 -1.00
C ASP A 451 24.76 6.64 -0.68
N VAL A 452 24.01 7.40 -1.48
CA VAL A 452 23.66 8.79 -1.16
C VAL A 452 22.84 8.87 0.12
N VAL A 453 21.84 8.01 0.31
CA VAL A 453 21.06 7.95 1.56
C VAL A 453 21.97 7.60 2.74
N ASN A 454 22.86 6.60 2.59
CA ASN A 454 23.81 6.25 3.65
C ASN A 454 24.73 7.43 4.02
N VAL A 455 25.22 8.20 3.02
CA VAL A 455 26.03 9.41 3.28
C VAL A 455 25.22 10.47 4.04
N ILE A 456 23.96 10.68 3.66
CA ILE A 456 23.04 11.62 4.34
C ILE A 456 22.83 11.20 5.80
N GLU A 457 22.53 9.93 6.05
CA GLU A 457 22.38 9.38 7.41
C GLU A 457 23.66 9.51 8.23
N CYS A 458 24.83 9.25 7.62
CA CYS A 458 26.11 9.44 8.29
C CYS A 458 26.37 10.92 8.66
N PHE A 459 25.98 11.88 7.82
CA PHE A 459 26.07 13.31 8.17
C PHE A 459 25.10 13.69 9.29
N MET A 460 23.85 13.21 9.24
CA MET A 460 22.86 13.45 10.29
C MET A 460 23.30 12.86 11.64
N ALA A 461 23.90 11.67 11.63
CA ALA A 461 24.44 11.03 12.84
C ALA A 461 25.63 11.80 13.47
N LYS A 462 26.21 12.77 12.75
CA LYS A 462 27.28 13.67 13.21
C LYS A 462 26.79 15.09 13.46
N ASP A 463 25.47 15.31 13.54
CA ASP A 463 24.82 16.62 13.72
C ASP A 463 25.19 17.64 12.61
N MET A 464 25.43 17.14 11.39
CA MET A 464 25.78 17.96 10.23
C MET A 464 24.62 18.07 9.24
N ASP A 465 23.43 18.47 9.71
CA ASP A 465 22.21 18.54 8.90
C ASP A 465 22.36 19.42 7.66
N THR A 466 23.11 20.52 7.77
CA THR A 466 23.40 21.40 6.63
C THR A 466 24.11 20.64 5.50
N GLU A 467 25.05 19.76 5.81
CA GLU A 467 25.77 18.97 4.80
C GLU A 467 24.88 17.89 4.19
N ALA A 468 24.10 17.22 5.04
CA ALA A 468 23.11 16.23 4.63
C ALA A 468 22.12 16.85 3.64
N ASP A 469 21.66 18.08 3.91
CA ASP A 469 20.71 18.79 3.06
C ASP A 469 21.32 19.27 1.74
N HIS A 470 22.61 19.63 1.71
CA HIS A 470 23.30 19.98 0.46
C HIS A 470 23.44 18.76 -0.46
N VAL A 471 23.90 17.62 0.06
CA VAL A 471 24.01 16.37 -0.72
C VAL A 471 22.63 15.93 -1.21
N PHE A 472 21.62 16.04 -0.35
CA PHE A 472 20.23 15.77 -0.70
C PHE A 472 19.69 16.71 -1.79
N ALA A 473 19.98 18.01 -1.75
CA ALA A 473 19.53 18.96 -2.76
C ALA A 473 20.21 18.72 -4.12
N LEU A 474 21.51 18.41 -4.13
CA LEU A 474 22.25 18.14 -5.36
C LEU A 474 21.81 16.84 -6.03
N SER A 475 21.58 15.78 -5.25
CA SER A 475 21.13 14.47 -5.78
C SER A 475 19.76 14.52 -6.47
N GLN A 476 18.89 15.46 -6.08
CA GLN A 476 17.58 15.64 -6.73
C GLN A 476 17.65 16.20 -8.16
N ASN A 477 18.79 16.78 -8.54
CA ASN A 477 19.01 17.35 -9.89
C ASN A 477 19.50 16.31 -10.91
N ARG A 478 19.65 15.03 -10.50
CA ARG A 478 20.10 13.94 -11.39
C ARG A 478 19.02 13.50 -12.38
N ASP A 479 19.24 12.41 -13.09
CA ASP A 479 18.26 11.85 -14.01
C ASP A 479 17.05 11.22 -13.26
N VAL A 480 15.98 10.97 -14.01
CA VAL A 480 14.74 10.37 -13.48
C VAL A 480 14.99 9.01 -12.79
N PRO A 481 15.76 8.07 -13.38
CA PRO A 481 16.05 6.79 -12.74
C PRO A 481 16.72 6.94 -11.36
N HIS A 482 17.70 7.85 -11.23
CA HIS A 482 18.35 8.08 -9.94
C HIS A 482 17.39 8.67 -8.92
N VAL A 483 16.57 9.66 -9.30
CA VAL A 483 15.60 10.29 -8.39
C VAL A 483 14.56 9.31 -7.87
N LEU A 484 14.10 8.39 -8.71
CA LEU A 484 13.18 7.32 -8.30
C LEU A 484 13.86 6.32 -7.36
N ALA A 485 15.09 5.92 -7.67
CA ALA A 485 15.89 5.08 -6.78
C ALA A 485 16.15 5.77 -5.42
N LEU A 486 16.38 7.08 -5.42
CA LEU A 486 16.58 7.90 -4.23
C LEU A 486 15.30 7.98 -3.39
N ALA A 487 14.15 8.22 -4.01
CA ALA A 487 12.86 8.19 -3.33
C ALA A 487 12.59 6.84 -2.67
N ARG A 488 12.86 5.72 -3.37
CA ARG A 488 12.71 4.37 -2.81
C ARG A 488 13.67 4.12 -1.63
N ALA A 489 14.94 4.49 -1.79
CA ALA A 489 15.93 4.34 -0.72
C ALA A 489 15.55 5.15 0.53
N MET A 490 15.03 6.38 0.36
CA MET A 490 14.55 7.22 1.46
C MET A 490 13.31 6.64 2.16
N VAL A 491 12.37 6.02 1.43
CA VAL A 491 11.24 5.30 2.04
C VAL A 491 11.73 4.12 2.88
N GLN A 492 12.69 3.36 2.37
CA GLN A 492 13.27 2.21 3.07
C GLN A 492 14.02 2.63 4.36
N ALA A 493 14.66 3.80 4.33
CA ALA A 493 15.29 4.43 5.49
C ALA A 493 14.29 5.08 6.49
N GLY A 494 13.00 5.16 6.15
CA GLY A 494 11.98 5.75 7.02
C GLY A 494 11.87 7.28 6.95
N HIS A 495 12.49 7.93 5.95
CA HIS A 495 12.49 9.38 5.77
C HIS A 495 11.35 9.87 4.85
N SER A 496 10.10 9.59 5.23
CA SER A 496 8.91 9.92 4.43
C SER A 496 8.77 11.41 4.09
N ASP A 497 9.17 12.31 4.99
CA ASP A 497 9.11 13.76 4.76
C ASP A 497 10.05 14.21 3.63
N ARG A 498 11.24 13.60 3.53
CA ARG A 498 12.21 13.88 2.45
C ARG A 498 11.70 13.37 1.11
N VAL A 499 10.98 12.26 1.07
CA VAL A 499 10.39 11.72 -0.17
C VAL A 499 9.41 12.72 -0.80
N ALA A 500 8.60 13.39 0.02
CA ALA A 500 7.71 14.44 -0.45
C ALA A 500 8.46 15.61 -1.10
N SER A 501 9.58 16.01 -0.49
CA SER A 501 10.45 17.06 -1.04
C SER A 501 11.07 16.67 -2.39
N ILE A 502 11.54 15.42 -2.53
CA ILE A 502 12.06 14.89 -3.81
C ILE A 502 11.00 14.99 -4.90
N VAL A 503 9.78 14.50 -4.60
CA VAL A 503 8.66 14.50 -5.54
C VAL A 503 8.30 15.93 -5.96
N ASP A 504 8.15 16.84 -4.99
CA ASP A 504 7.80 18.23 -5.28
C ASP A 504 8.91 18.98 -6.04
N HIS A 505 10.19 18.68 -5.77
CA HIS A 505 11.31 19.23 -6.53
C HIS A 505 11.30 18.71 -7.97
N ALA A 506 11.16 17.41 -8.17
CA ALA A 506 11.09 16.79 -9.49
C ALA A 506 9.92 17.38 -10.30
N VAL A 507 8.73 17.48 -9.71
CA VAL A 507 7.56 18.08 -10.34
C VAL A 507 7.77 19.55 -10.70
N ARG A 508 8.54 20.32 -9.91
CA ARG A 508 8.80 21.75 -10.16
C ARG A 508 9.81 22.01 -11.28
N HIS A 509 10.84 21.18 -11.37
CA HIS A 509 12.00 21.46 -12.23
C HIS A 509 12.08 20.61 -13.49
N ARG A 510 11.30 19.52 -13.60
CA ARG A 510 11.33 18.61 -14.75
C ARG A 510 10.26 18.92 -15.80
N PRO A 511 10.49 18.55 -17.07
CA PRO A 511 9.47 18.59 -18.11
C PRO A 511 8.34 17.58 -17.85
N VAL A 512 7.19 17.81 -18.48
CA VAL A 512 5.98 16.99 -18.28
C VAL A 512 6.18 15.52 -18.66
N ASP A 513 6.94 15.22 -19.72
CA ASP A 513 7.22 13.85 -20.14
C ASP A 513 8.03 13.07 -19.08
N ASP A 514 9.00 13.71 -18.41
CA ASP A 514 9.77 13.11 -17.32
C ASP A 514 8.88 12.83 -16.09
N VAL A 515 7.98 13.76 -15.76
CA VAL A 515 7.01 13.58 -14.67
C VAL A 515 6.05 12.43 -14.98
N ALA A 516 5.60 12.30 -16.22
CA ALA A 516 4.78 11.16 -16.66
C ALA A 516 5.55 9.83 -16.52
N ALA A 517 6.81 9.79 -16.97
CA ALA A 517 7.67 8.61 -16.84
C ALA A 517 7.88 8.22 -15.36
N MET A 518 8.06 9.20 -14.47
CA MET A 518 8.15 8.97 -13.02
C MET A 518 6.89 8.33 -12.45
N ILE A 519 5.71 8.84 -12.81
CA ILE A 519 4.43 8.30 -12.33
C ILE A 519 4.26 6.84 -12.79
N ILE A 520 4.59 6.56 -14.06
CA ILE A 520 4.46 5.22 -14.64
C ILE A 520 5.44 4.23 -13.99
N ASP A 521 6.70 4.63 -13.77
CA ASP A 521 7.68 3.74 -13.13
C ASP A 521 7.29 3.44 -11.67
N LEU A 522 6.81 4.45 -10.93
CA LEU A 522 6.28 4.26 -9.58
C LEU A 522 5.03 3.37 -9.56
N TYR A 523 4.16 3.50 -10.56
CA TYR A 523 3.00 2.62 -10.72
C TYR A 523 3.43 1.18 -10.97
N ASN A 524 4.34 0.95 -11.93
CA ASN A 524 4.79 -0.38 -12.32
C ASN A 524 5.60 -1.09 -11.22
N THR A 525 6.15 -0.33 -10.28
CA THR A 525 6.84 -0.84 -9.09
C THR A 525 5.96 -0.87 -7.83
N GLU A 526 4.64 -0.73 -7.99
CA GLU A 526 3.62 -0.80 -6.93
C GLU A 526 3.77 0.24 -5.80
N HIS A 527 4.51 1.33 -6.06
CA HIS A 527 4.65 2.47 -5.15
C HIS A 527 3.51 3.49 -5.36
N PHE A 528 2.26 3.00 -5.23
CA PHE A 528 1.05 3.78 -5.50
C PHE A 528 0.94 5.09 -4.71
N PRO A 529 1.28 5.17 -3.41
CA PRO A 529 1.21 6.43 -2.67
C PRO A 529 2.11 7.52 -3.26
N GLN A 530 3.32 7.15 -3.66
CA GLN A 530 4.29 8.06 -4.28
C GLN A 530 3.84 8.45 -5.70
N ALA A 531 3.34 7.50 -6.49
CA ALA A 531 2.78 7.78 -7.82
C ALA A 531 1.59 8.76 -7.73
N ALA A 532 0.69 8.55 -6.77
CA ALA A 532 -0.43 9.44 -6.50
C ALA A 532 0.06 10.83 -6.07
N GLN A 533 1.07 10.90 -5.20
CA GLN A 533 1.65 12.17 -4.77
C GLN A 533 2.26 12.95 -5.95
N VAL A 534 3.05 12.30 -6.81
CA VAL A 534 3.64 12.94 -7.99
C VAL A 534 2.54 13.49 -8.91
N LEU A 535 1.50 12.69 -9.19
CA LEU A 535 0.37 13.14 -10.00
C LEU A 535 -0.33 14.36 -9.36
N MET A 536 -0.63 14.28 -8.07
CA MET A 536 -1.34 15.36 -7.36
C MET A 536 -0.51 16.64 -7.28
N SER A 537 0.79 16.55 -7.01
CA SER A 537 1.69 17.70 -7.02
C SER A 537 1.78 18.33 -8.42
N ALA A 538 1.81 17.52 -9.48
CA ALA A 538 1.86 18.00 -10.85
C ALA A 538 0.56 18.73 -11.26
N VAL A 539 -0.60 18.13 -10.95
CA VAL A 539 -1.91 18.73 -11.26
C VAL A 539 -2.15 20.00 -10.42
N ARG A 540 -1.73 20.02 -9.14
CA ARG A 540 -1.82 21.21 -8.28
C ARG A 540 -0.94 22.37 -8.74
N ARG A 541 0.24 22.06 -9.29
CA ARG A 541 1.16 23.09 -9.80
C ARG A 541 0.53 23.88 -10.94
N SER A 542 -0.11 23.20 -11.89
CA SER A 542 -0.73 23.85 -13.04
C SER A 542 -1.80 22.98 -13.68
N ALA A 543 -3.07 23.34 -13.43
CA ALA A 543 -4.21 22.71 -14.09
C ALA A 543 -4.13 22.82 -15.62
N ALA A 544 -3.52 23.88 -16.15
CA ALA A 544 -3.33 24.08 -17.59
C ALA A 544 -2.38 23.04 -18.22
N THR A 545 -1.47 22.45 -17.43
CA THR A 545 -0.57 21.38 -17.92
C THR A 545 -1.18 19.99 -17.85
N ALA A 546 -2.34 19.82 -17.21
CA ALA A 546 -2.97 18.51 -17.05
C ALA A 546 -3.24 17.77 -18.37
N PRO A 547 -3.78 18.40 -19.45
CA PRO A 547 -3.98 17.71 -20.73
C PRO A 547 -2.69 17.09 -21.30
N TRP A 548 -1.58 17.82 -21.20
CA TRP A 548 -0.27 17.37 -21.67
C TRP A 548 0.27 16.22 -20.83
N LEU A 549 0.08 16.29 -19.50
CA LEU A 549 0.49 15.22 -18.59
C LEU A 549 -0.27 13.92 -18.86
N PHE A 550 -1.60 13.97 -18.96
CA PHE A 550 -2.40 12.78 -19.22
C PHE A 550 -2.17 12.22 -20.63
N SER A 551 -2.00 13.10 -21.63
CA SER A 551 -1.59 12.66 -22.98
C SER A 551 -0.20 12.00 -22.97
N ALA A 552 0.73 12.46 -22.13
CA ALA A 552 2.03 11.81 -21.96
C ALA A 552 1.89 10.45 -21.26
N LEU A 553 1.04 10.33 -20.23
CA LEU A 553 0.76 9.06 -19.55
C LEU A 553 0.17 8.01 -20.50
N ASP A 554 -0.69 8.40 -21.44
CA ASP A 554 -1.27 7.49 -22.44
C ASP A 554 -0.27 6.92 -23.44
N LYS A 555 0.94 7.50 -23.54
CA LYS A 555 2.02 6.93 -24.38
C LYS A 555 2.65 5.68 -23.77
N TRP A 556 2.40 5.41 -22.48
CA TRP A 556 3.04 4.35 -21.72
C TRP A 556 2.01 3.41 -21.10
N TYR A 557 2.38 2.14 -20.89
CA TYR A 557 1.55 1.21 -20.12
C TYR A 557 1.69 1.51 -18.62
N PRO A 558 0.59 1.62 -17.84
CA PRO A 558 -0.79 1.20 -18.15
C PRO A 558 -1.73 2.28 -18.73
N GLY A 559 -1.26 3.51 -18.95
CA GLY A 559 -2.05 4.64 -19.46
C GLY A 559 -2.65 5.54 -18.38
N ALA A 560 -3.23 6.67 -18.78
CA ALA A 560 -3.77 7.69 -17.88
C ALA A 560 -4.93 7.15 -17.02
N GLU A 561 -5.83 6.36 -17.61
CA GLU A 561 -7.02 5.84 -16.91
C GLU A 561 -6.64 4.97 -15.69
N ALA A 562 -5.66 4.07 -15.85
CA ALA A 562 -5.19 3.22 -14.76
C ALA A 562 -4.54 4.02 -13.63
N VAL A 563 -3.74 5.04 -13.97
CA VAL A 563 -3.12 5.94 -12.99
C VAL A 563 -4.19 6.72 -12.22
N VAL A 564 -5.20 7.23 -12.91
CA VAL A 564 -6.32 7.96 -12.30
C VAL A 564 -7.14 7.06 -11.38
N HIS A 565 -7.41 5.82 -11.80
CA HIS A 565 -8.04 4.81 -10.96
C HIS A 565 -7.23 4.52 -9.69
N MET A 566 -5.91 4.41 -9.82
CA MET A 566 -5.02 4.22 -8.67
C MET A 566 -5.13 5.37 -7.67
N VAL A 567 -5.14 6.63 -8.13
CA VAL A 567 -5.29 7.78 -7.22
C VAL A 567 -6.67 7.82 -6.59
N ALA A 568 -7.73 7.53 -7.34
CA ALA A 568 -9.09 7.49 -6.81
C ALA A 568 -9.29 6.34 -5.79
N ALA A 569 -8.61 5.21 -5.98
CA ALA A 569 -8.71 4.04 -5.10
C ALA A 569 -7.85 4.15 -3.83
N SER A 570 -6.66 4.75 -3.92
CA SER A 570 -5.69 4.82 -2.82
C SER A 570 -5.67 6.17 -2.08
N GLY A 571 -6.11 7.25 -2.74
CA GLY A 571 -6.01 8.61 -2.25
C GLY A 571 -7.01 9.00 -1.16
N SER A 572 -6.80 10.19 -0.61
CA SER A 572 -7.75 10.86 0.27
C SER A 572 -8.95 11.38 -0.55
N PRO A 573 -10.15 11.52 0.06
CA PRO A 573 -11.32 11.98 -0.68
C PRO A 573 -11.15 13.41 -1.21
N GLU A 574 -10.38 14.26 -0.52
CA GLU A 574 -9.98 15.59 -0.96
C GLU A 574 -9.17 15.54 -2.26
N ASN A 575 -8.19 14.63 -2.31
CA ASN A 575 -7.31 14.49 -3.47
C ASN A 575 -8.10 13.96 -4.68
N ALA A 576 -9.00 12.99 -4.48
CA ALA A 576 -9.88 12.52 -5.54
C ALA A 576 -10.81 13.63 -6.06
N ALA A 577 -11.41 14.43 -5.16
CA ALA A 577 -12.29 15.54 -5.54
C ALA A 577 -11.53 16.63 -6.32
N PHE A 578 -10.33 16.98 -5.86
CA PHE A 578 -9.46 17.93 -6.54
C PHE A 578 -9.04 17.42 -7.93
N LEU A 579 -8.60 16.16 -8.02
CA LEU A 579 -8.21 15.54 -9.28
C LEU A 579 -9.38 15.58 -10.29
N MET A 580 -10.58 15.20 -9.85
CA MET A 580 -11.78 15.26 -10.68
C MET A 580 -12.07 16.69 -11.16
N ALA A 581 -12.04 17.67 -10.27
CA ALA A 581 -12.26 19.08 -10.61
C ALA A 581 -11.26 19.57 -11.68
N CYS A 582 -9.99 19.21 -11.53
CA CYS A 582 -8.95 19.54 -12.49
C CYS A 582 -9.19 18.87 -13.84
N LEU A 583 -9.54 17.58 -13.87
CA LEU A 583 -9.85 16.84 -15.10
C LEU A 583 -11.06 17.44 -15.83
N GLU A 584 -12.12 17.83 -15.12
CA GLU A 584 -13.27 18.53 -15.72
C GLU A 584 -12.87 19.87 -16.32
N SER A 585 -12.11 20.69 -15.58
CA SER A 585 -11.65 22.00 -16.06
C SER A 585 -10.74 21.90 -17.28
N ALA A 586 -10.03 20.77 -17.42
CA ALA A 586 -9.16 20.45 -18.53
C ALA A 586 -9.88 19.80 -19.73
N GLY A 587 -11.19 19.55 -19.64
CA GLY A 587 -11.98 18.90 -20.70
C GLY A 587 -11.77 17.38 -20.80
N LEU A 588 -11.14 16.75 -19.81
CA LEU A 588 -10.83 15.32 -19.77
C LEU A 588 -11.98 14.53 -19.11
N HIS A 589 -13.19 14.66 -19.65
CA HIS A 589 -14.41 14.09 -19.07
C HIS A 589 -14.36 12.56 -18.83
N PRO A 590 -13.80 11.72 -19.71
CA PRO A 590 -13.72 10.28 -19.46
C PRO A 590 -12.91 9.93 -18.21
N LEU A 591 -11.78 10.61 -17.99
CA LEU A 591 -10.94 10.41 -16.81
C LEU A 591 -11.61 10.96 -15.54
N ALA A 592 -12.31 12.10 -15.63
CA ALA A 592 -13.09 12.64 -14.51
C ALA A 592 -14.20 11.66 -14.07
N GLU A 593 -14.89 11.05 -15.03
CA GLU A 593 -15.90 10.02 -14.76
C GLU A 593 -15.28 8.77 -14.14
N ALA A 594 -14.08 8.38 -14.59
CA ALA A 594 -13.33 7.27 -13.99
C ALA A 594 -13.01 7.51 -12.50
N VAL A 595 -12.58 8.71 -12.12
CA VAL A 595 -12.41 9.10 -10.70
C VAL A 595 -13.72 8.95 -9.95
N PHE A 596 -14.78 9.58 -10.47
CA PHE A 596 -16.08 9.61 -9.81
C PHE A 596 -16.61 8.19 -9.54
N ARG A 597 -16.62 7.34 -10.56
CA ARG A 597 -17.08 5.95 -10.47
C ARG A 597 -16.23 5.14 -9.49
N THR A 598 -14.90 5.25 -9.56
CA THR A 598 -14.02 4.49 -8.66
C THR A 598 -14.19 4.93 -7.20
N THR A 599 -14.26 6.23 -6.94
CA THR A 599 -14.44 6.73 -5.57
C THR A 599 -15.80 6.34 -5.00
N LEU A 600 -16.88 6.29 -5.81
CA LEU A 600 -18.19 5.85 -5.32
C LEU A 600 -18.31 4.33 -5.13
N MET A 601 -17.74 3.54 -6.05
CA MET A 601 -18.01 2.10 -6.10
C MET A 601 -17.00 1.27 -5.32
N GLN A 602 -15.76 1.76 -5.16
CA GLN A 602 -14.68 0.99 -4.53
C GLN A 602 -14.32 1.49 -3.13
N ARG A 603 -14.82 2.66 -2.71
CA ARG A 603 -14.52 3.25 -1.39
C ARG A 603 -15.71 3.11 -0.45
N PRO A 604 -15.48 3.07 0.87
CA PRO A 604 -16.55 3.09 1.85
C PRO A 604 -17.46 4.31 1.70
N THR A 605 -18.75 4.15 1.98
CA THR A 605 -19.79 5.20 1.85
C THR A 605 -19.44 6.51 2.55
N GLY A 606 -18.75 6.45 3.70
CA GLY A 606 -18.27 7.65 4.40
C GLY A 606 -17.20 8.43 3.62
N HIS A 607 -16.26 7.71 2.99
CA HIS A 607 -15.22 8.32 2.14
C HIS A 607 -15.82 8.93 0.88
N ALA A 608 -16.71 8.19 0.21
CA ALA A 608 -17.49 8.69 -0.91
C ALA A 608 -18.32 9.93 -0.55
N GLY A 609 -18.91 9.96 0.66
CA GLY A 609 -19.64 11.13 1.16
C GLY A 609 -18.77 12.37 1.31
N VAL A 610 -17.58 12.25 1.92
CA VAL A 610 -16.63 13.38 2.04
C VAL A 610 -16.20 13.87 0.65
N PHE A 611 -15.92 12.97 -0.28
CA PHE A 611 -15.61 13.30 -1.67
C PHE A 611 -16.73 14.14 -2.33
N LEU A 612 -17.99 13.73 -2.20
CA LEU A 612 -19.13 14.47 -2.73
C LEU A 612 -19.32 15.82 -2.05
N GLN A 613 -19.05 15.92 -0.74
CA GLN A 613 -19.07 17.19 0.00
C GLN A 613 -18.04 18.18 -0.57
N TRP A 614 -16.85 17.71 -0.91
CA TRP A 614 -15.82 18.54 -1.55
C TRP A 614 -16.19 18.96 -2.97
N LEU A 615 -16.82 18.09 -3.76
CA LEU A 615 -17.32 18.47 -5.08
C LEU A 615 -18.41 19.55 -4.99
N ALA A 616 -19.32 19.40 -4.03
CA ALA A 616 -20.37 20.40 -3.79
C ALA A 616 -19.79 21.76 -3.34
N SER A 617 -18.79 21.76 -2.46
CA SER A 617 -18.18 23.01 -1.96
C SER A 617 -17.28 23.69 -2.99
N SER A 618 -16.65 22.93 -3.90
CA SER A 618 -15.81 23.47 -4.98
C SER A 618 -16.59 23.93 -6.21
N GLY A 619 -17.89 23.62 -6.29
CA GLY A 619 -18.77 24.07 -7.39
C GLY A 619 -18.50 23.39 -8.73
N THR A 620 -17.89 22.19 -8.71
CA THR A 620 -17.61 21.37 -9.89
C THR A 620 -18.90 21.03 -10.63
N ALA A 621 -18.80 20.76 -11.94
CA ALA A 621 -19.98 20.49 -12.75
C ALA A 621 -20.67 19.20 -12.29
N ALA A 622 -19.89 18.15 -11.99
CA ALA A 622 -20.43 16.89 -11.47
C ALA A 622 -21.05 16.98 -10.07
N GLY A 623 -20.71 17.98 -9.27
CA GLY A 623 -21.30 18.21 -7.95
C GLY A 623 -22.67 18.89 -7.99
N ARG A 624 -23.06 19.46 -9.13
CA ARG A 624 -24.34 20.17 -9.28
C ARG A 624 -25.52 19.20 -9.30
N GLU A 625 -26.62 19.63 -8.70
CA GLU A 625 -27.86 18.85 -8.63
C GLU A 625 -28.35 18.39 -10.02
N GLU A 626 -28.21 19.24 -11.05
CA GLU A 626 -28.58 18.87 -12.42
C GLU A 626 -27.74 17.72 -12.98
N ALA A 627 -26.42 17.78 -12.80
CA ALA A 627 -25.51 16.75 -13.28
C ALA A 627 -25.72 15.43 -12.52
N LEU A 628 -25.96 15.50 -11.21
CA LEU A 628 -26.30 14.34 -10.39
C LEU A 628 -27.65 13.73 -10.80
N ARG A 629 -28.65 14.55 -11.14
CA ARG A 629 -29.94 14.08 -11.67
C ARG A 629 -29.79 13.37 -13.01
N GLU A 630 -29.05 13.95 -13.96
CA GLU A 630 -28.79 13.33 -15.25
C GLU A 630 -28.00 12.03 -15.11
N ARG A 631 -26.99 12.00 -14.22
CA ARG A 631 -26.26 10.77 -13.93
C ARG A 631 -27.18 9.69 -13.35
N ALA A 632 -28.09 10.04 -12.45
CA ALA A 632 -29.06 9.10 -11.88
C ALA A 632 -30.05 8.54 -12.93
N ARG A 633 -30.36 9.31 -13.98
CA ARG A 633 -31.17 8.83 -15.12
C ARG A 633 -30.44 7.81 -15.98
N ALA A 634 -29.13 7.99 -16.14
CA ALA A 634 -28.29 7.12 -16.97
C ALA A 634 -27.75 5.90 -16.22
N ALA A 635 -27.60 5.99 -14.90
CA ALA A 635 -26.96 4.96 -14.07
C ALA A 635 -27.87 3.78 -13.76
N HIS A 636 -27.26 2.62 -13.48
CA HIS A 636 -27.99 1.42 -13.03
C HIS A 636 -28.24 1.44 -11.52
N GLY A 637 -29.13 0.54 -11.06
CA GLY A 637 -29.52 0.41 -9.66
C GLY A 637 -28.39 0.41 -8.62
N PRO A 638 -27.30 -0.38 -8.76
CA PRO A 638 -26.23 -0.41 -7.76
C PRO A 638 -25.45 0.90 -7.68
N ASP A 639 -25.11 1.52 -8.82
CA ASP A 639 -24.37 2.79 -8.86
C ASP A 639 -25.19 3.92 -8.23
N THR A 640 -26.49 3.94 -8.52
CA THR A 640 -27.45 4.90 -7.96
C THR A 640 -27.62 4.69 -6.45
N ALA A 641 -27.65 3.44 -5.97
CA ALA A 641 -27.72 3.14 -4.54
C ALA A 641 -26.49 3.64 -3.79
N SER A 642 -25.28 3.36 -4.29
CA SER A 642 -24.02 3.83 -3.71
C SER A 642 -23.95 5.36 -3.68
N LEU A 643 -24.36 6.03 -4.77
CA LEU A 643 -24.44 7.49 -4.85
C LEU A 643 -25.40 8.07 -3.80
N LEU A 644 -26.62 7.53 -3.68
CA LEU A 644 -27.62 8.02 -2.72
C LEU A 644 -27.15 7.87 -1.27
N LEU A 645 -26.56 6.72 -0.92
CA LEU A 645 -26.03 6.49 0.42
C LEU A 645 -24.85 7.43 0.73
N ALA A 646 -23.98 7.68 -0.26
CA ALA A 646 -22.88 8.64 -0.12
C ALA A 646 -23.38 10.09 0.01
N LEU A 647 -24.43 10.50 -0.69
CA LEU A 647 -25.02 11.83 -0.57
C LEU A 647 -25.69 12.06 0.80
N VAL A 648 -26.37 11.04 1.33
CA VAL A 648 -26.90 11.06 2.71
C VAL A 648 -25.75 11.13 3.72
N ALA A 649 -24.67 10.37 3.50
CA ALA A 649 -23.46 10.46 4.31
C ALA A 649 -22.88 11.88 4.36
N ALA A 650 -22.88 12.55 3.21
CA ALA A 650 -22.41 13.93 3.04
C ALA A 650 -23.37 14.99 3.60
N ARG A 651 -24.59 14.59 4.02
CA ARG A 651 -25.69 15.49 4.45
C ARG A 651 -26.10 16.49 3.38
N LEU A 652 -25.99 16.11 2.10
CA LEU A 652 -26.34 16.95 0.95
C LEU A 652 -27.81 16.72 0.54
N SER A 653 -28.76 17.13 1.39
CA SER A 653 -30.18 16.87 1.16
C SER A 653 -30.72 17.28 -0.21
N PRO A 654 -30.41 18.48 -0.75
CA PRO A 654 -30.89 18.88 -2.07
C PRO A 654 -30.40 17.98 -3.20
N ALA A 655 -29.14 17.54 -3.11
CA ALA A 655 -28.55 16.61 -4.07
C ALA A 655 -29.17 15.21 -3.99
N VAL A 656 -29.50 14.72 -2.79
CA VAL A 656 -30.26 13.47 -2.63
C VAL A 656 -31.61 13.58 -3.34
N ASP A 657 -32.34 14.68 -3.14
CA ASP A 657 -33.66 14.88 -3.74
C ASP A 657 -33.56 14.95 -5.27
N ALA A 658 -32.53 15.61 -5.81
CA ALA A 658 -32.25 15.65 -7.24
C ALA A 658 -31.95 14.27 -7.84
N VAL A 659 -31.11 13.46 -7.18
CA VAL A 659 -30.79 12.08 -7.61
C VAL A 659 -32.02 11.18 -7.53
N VAL A 660 -32.80 11.25 -6.44
CA VAL A 660 -34.05 10.49 -6.30
C VAL A 660 -35.03 10.88 -7.41
N GLN A 661 -35.17 12.17 -7.71
CA GLN A 661 -36.03 12.62 -8.80
C GLN A 661 -35.58 12.06 -10.15
N GLY A 662 -34.28 12.07 -10.44
CA GLY A 662 -33.72 11.49 -11.67
C GLY A 662 -33.96 9.99 -11.78
N ALA A 663 -33.71 9.25 -10.69
CA ALA A 663 -33.82 7.79 -10.64
C ALA A 663 -35.28 7.29 -10.64
N VAL A 664 -36.25 8.11 -10.23
CA VAL A 664 -37.64 7.66 -10.01
C VAL A 664 -38.60 8.15 -11.09
N THR A 665 -38.46 9.38 -11.58
CA THR A 665 -39.53 10.04 -12.38
C THR A 665 -39.95 9.19 -13.59
N ASP A 666 -38.98 8.69 -14.34
CA ASP A 666 -39.22 7.93 -15.58
C ASP A 666 -39.02 6.41 -15.44
N ALA A 667 -38.52 5.94 -14.28
CA ALA A 667 -38.17 4.52 -14.06
C ALA A 667 -39.38 3.59 -13.99
N ALA A 668 -39.21 2.31 -14.38
CA ALA A 668 -40.26 1.31 -14.17
C ALA A 668 -40.37 0.92 -12.70
N ALA A 669 -41.52 0.33 -12.31
CA ALA A 669 -41.70 -0.19 -10.96
C ALA A 669 -40.61 -1.20 -10.56
N ALA A 670 -40.21 -2.07 -11.49
CA ALA A 670 -39.16 -3.05 -11.28
C ALA A 670 -37.79 -2.40 -10.97
N ASP A 671 -37.44 -1.31 -11.66
CA ASP A 671 -36.17 -0.61 -11.46
C ASP A 671 -36.09 0.02 -10.06
N VAL A 672 -37.19 0.63 -9.60
CA VAL A 672 -37.28 1.19 -8.25
C VAL A 672 -37.22 0.09 -7.18
N VAL A 673 -37.83 -1.08 -7.42
CA VAL A 673 -37.67 -2.23 -6.50
C VAL A 673 -36.23 -2.70 -6.45
N MET A 674 -35.56 -2.81 -7.59
CA MET A 674 -34.15 -3.17 -7.65
C MET A 674 -33.28 -2.15 -6.93
N LEU A 675 -33.55 -0.85 -7.10
CA LEU A 675 -32.85 0.21 -6.37
C LEU A 675 -33.03 0.07 -4.85
N ILE A 676 -34.26 -0.13 -4.36
CA ILE A 676 -34.53 -0.33 -2.92
C ILE A 676 -33.78 -1.56 -2.39
N LYS A 677 -33.81 -2.67 -3.14
CA LYS A 677 -33.08 -3.88 -2.78
C LYS A 677 -31.57 -3.63 -2.69
N GLN A 678 -31.00 -2.89 -3.64
CA GLN A 678 -29.57 -2.54 -3.64
C GLN A 678 -29.22 -1.58 -2.50
N LEU A 679 -30.07 -0.60 -2.21
CA LEU A 679 -29.89 0.28 -1.05
C LEU A 679 -29.77 -0.52 0.23
N ARG A 680 -30.68 -1.49 0.46
CA ARG A 680 -30.62 -2.38 1.64
C ARG A 680 -29.39 -3.28 1.66
N ALA A 681 -28.90 -3.71 0.49
CA ALA A 681 -27.75 -4.59 0.37
C ALA A 681 -26.40 -3.87 0.61
N VAL A 682 -26.29 -2.60 0.18
CA VAL A 682 -25.06 -1.80 0.27
C VAL A 682 -24.97 -1.01 1.58
N ASP A 683 -26.09 -0.81 2.28
CA ASP A 683 -26.14 -0.01 3.51
C ASP A 683 -25.27 -0.57 4.64
N HIS A 684 -24.79 0.32 5.50
CA HIS A 684 -23.90 -0.05 6.60
C HIS A 684 -24.72 -0.65 7.76
N PRO A 685 -24.36 -1.84 8.29
CA PRO A 685 -25.18 -2.54 9.28
C PRO A 685 -25.29 -1.80 10.64
N ILE A 686 -24.33 -0.93 10.97
CA ILE A 686 -24.26 -0.22 12.26
C ILE A 686 -24.99 1.14 12.21
N ASP A 687 -25.05 1.78 11.04
CA ASP A 687 -25.63 3.11 10.86
C ASP A 687 -26.45 3.11 9.55
N PRO A 688 -27.66 2.52 9.56
CA PRO A 688 -28.44 2.31 8.36
C PRO A 688 -28.97 3.65 7.83
N ARG A 689 -28.55 4.02 6.64
CA ARG A 689 -28.93 5.26 5.94
C ARG A 689 -29.96 5.02 4.84
N ALA A 690 -30.18 3.76 4.45
CA ALA A 690 -31.13 3.39 3.42
C ALA A 690 -32.56 3.83 3.78
N ASP A 691 -32.95 3.79 5.05
CA ASP A 691 -34.29 4.24 5.49
C ASP A 691 -34.55 5.71 5.16
N GLU A 692 -33.54 6.58 5.28
CA GLU A 692 -33.69 7.98 4.91
C GLU A 692 -33.90 8.14 3.41
N VAL A 693 -33.11 7.43 2.60
CA VAL A 693 -33.25 7.44 1.14
C VAL A 693 -34.61 6.88 0.71
N ILE A 694 -35.04 5.76 1.28
CA ILE A 694 -36.31 5.10 0.96
C ILE A 694 -37.50 6.01 1.30
N ARG A 695 -37.44 6.78 2.40
CA ARG A 695 -38.46 7.80 2.72
C ARG A 695 -38.58 8.86 1.64
N ARG A 696 -37.45 9.34 1.10
CA ARG A 696 -37.43 10.33 0.00
C ARG A 696 -37.94 9.72 -1.30
N ILE A 697 -37.51 8.50 -1.66
CA ILE A 697 -38.04 7.76 -2.81
C ILE A 697 -39.55 7.62 -2.71
N ALA A 698 -40.09 7.23 -1.55
CA ALA A 698 -41.54 7.09 -1.37
C ALA A 698 -42.29 8.41 -1.55
N ALA A 699 -41.73 9.52 -1.06
CA ALA A 699 -42.32 10.85 -1.28
C ALA A 699 -42.36 11.17 -2.78
N THR A 700 -41.24 11.01 -3.49
CA THR A 700 -41.14 11.28 -4.93
C THR A 700 -42.05 10.36 -5.77
N VAL A 701 -42.15 9.07 -5.44
CA VAL A 701 -43.08 8.13 -6.11
C VAL A 701 -44.53 8.57 -5.90
N VAL A 702 -44.90 8.95 -4.67
CA VAL A 702 -46.27 9.39 -4.38
C VAL A 702 -46.61 10.67 -5.15
N ASP A 703 -45.64 11.58 -5.29
CA ASP A 703 -45.83 12.85 -5.96
C ASP A 703 -45.83 12.75 -7.48
N ALA A 704 -44.89 12.00 -8.06
CA ALA A 704 -44.65 11.96 -9.50
C ALA A 704 -45.41 10.84 -10.24
N TRP A 705 -45.70 9.70 -9.60
CA TRP A 705 -46.28 8.55 -10.31
C TRP A 705 -47.81 8.54 -10.31
N THR A 706 -48.38 7.87 -11.31
CA THR A 706 -49.82 7.57 -11.34
C THR A 706 -50.17 6.46 -10.38
N THR A 707 -51.41 6.46 -9.85
CA THR A 707 -51.89 5.45 -8.89
C THR A 707 -51.68 4.00 -9.36
N PRO A 708 -51.92 3.62 -10.64
CA PRO A 708 -51.65 2.26 -11.10
C PRO A 708 -50.17 1.86 -11.00
N LYS A 709 -49.25 2.77 -11.34
CA LYS A 709 -47.80 2.52 -11.28
C LYS A 709 -47.33 2.36 -9.82
N GLN A 710 -47.89 3.16 -8.90
CA GLN A 710 -47.66 3.02 -7.46
C GLN A 710 -48.17 1.68 -6.91
N VAL A 711 -49.37 1.23 -7.34
CA VAL A 711 -49.91 -0.08 -6.96
C VAL A 711 -49.02 -1.22 -7.45
N SER A 712 -48.56 -1.14 -8.70
CA SER A 712 -47.63 -2.12 -9.27
C SER A 712 -46.35 -2.23 -8.44
N LEU A 713 -45.77 -1.09 -8.03
CA LEU A 713 -44.57 -1.06 -7.18
C LEU A 713 -44.77 -1.79 -5.85
N VAL A 714 -45.87 -1.51 -5.15
CA VAL A 714 -46.18 -2.15 -3.85
C VAL A 714 -46.35 -3.65 -3.98
N ILE A 715 -47.02 -4.11 -5.04
CA ILE A 715 -47.18 -5.56 -5.31
C ILE A 715 -45.81 -6.19 -5.55
N THR A 716 -44.99 -5.61 -6.44
CA THR A 716 -43.66 -6.14 -6.74
C THR A 716 -42.73 -6.14 -5.52
N LEU A 717 -42.77 -5.11 -4.66
CA LEU A 717 -42.00 -5.10 -3.40
C LEU A 717 -42.42 -6.26 -2.47
N SER A 718 -43.73 -6.51 -2.35
CA SER A 718 -44.24 -7.61 -1.53
C SER A 718 -43.86 -8.98 -2.10
N GLU A 719 -43.87 -9.14 -3.42
CA GLU A 719 -43.51 -10.40 -4.10
C GLU A 719 -42.01 -10.72 -3.96
N ILE A 720 -41.14 -9.71 -3.95
CA ILE A 720 -39.68 -9.87 -3.81
C ILE A 720 -39.23 -10.02 -2.34
N GLY A 721 -40.17 -9.99 -1.39
CA GLY A 721 -39.89 -10.20 0.04
C GLY A 721 -39.51 -8.93 0.81
N LEU A 722 -39.68 -7.75 0.21
CA LEU A 722 -39.47 -6.45 0.86
C LEU A 722 -40.79 -5.96 1.49
N ALA A 723 -41.40 -6.79 2.34
CA ALA A 723 -42.72 -6.55 2.90
C ALA A 723 -42.79 -5.26 3.76
N HIS A 724 -41.71 -4.95 4.49
CA HIS A 724 -41.63 -3.73 5.30
C HIS A 724 -41.67 -2.46 4.43
N ASP A 725 -40.90 -2.45 3.34
CA ASP A 725 -40.90 -1.34 2.40
C ASP A 725 -42.27 -1.25 1.68
N ALA A 726 -42.86 -2.38 1.27
CA ALA A 726 -44.20 -2.41 0.67
C ALA A 726 -45.28 -1.81 1.60
N GLU A 727 -45.24 -2.12 2.90
CA GLU A 727 -46.15 -1.54 3.89
C GLU A 727 -45.92 -0.03 4.04
N PHE A 728 -44.66 0.40 4.07
CA PHE A 728 -44.30 1.81 4.16
C PHE A 728 -44.83 2.62 2.95
N PHE A 729 -44.62 2.13 1.73
CA PHE A 729 -45.18 2.75 0.52
C PHE A 729 -46.71 2.75 0.52
N THR A 730 -47.34 1.66 0.98
CA THR A 730 -48.81 1.58 1.11
C THR A 730 -49.34 2.65 2.05
N ARG A 731 -48.68 2.85 3.20
CA ARG A 731 -49.06 3.84 4.20
C ARG A 731 -48.97 5.25 3.63
N ARG A 732 -47.89 5.57 2.90
CA ARG A 732 -47.67 6.89 2.30
C ARG A 732 -48.64 7.17 1.15
N ALA A 733 -48.83 6.23 0.24
CA ALA A 733 -49.72 6.39 -0.93
C ALA A 733 -51.22 6.35 -0.56
N SER A 734 -51.58 5.81 0.61
CA SER A 734 -52.95 5.76 1.12
C SER A 734 -53.60 7.12 1.36
N GLU A 735 -52.80 8.20 1.40
CA GLU A 735 -53.28 9.58 1.47
C GLU A 735 -53.97 10.00 0.15
N ARG A 736 -53.68 9.32 -0.98
CA ARG A 736 -54.32 9.63 -2.27
C ARG A 736 -55.66 8.89 -2.45
N PRO A 737 -56.69 9.58 -2.97
CA PRO A 737 -57.98 8.97 -3.24
C PRO A 737 -57.82 7.82 -4.26
N ASN A 738 -58.59 6.75 -4.06
CA ASN A 738 -58.61 5.55 -4.92
C ASN A 738 -57.39 4.62 -4.86
N PHE A 739 -56.28 4.97 -4.20
CA PHE A 739 -55.11 4.09 -4.09
C PHE A 739 -55.46 2.73 -3.46
N LYS A 740 -56.08 2.74 -2.27
CA LYS A 740 -56.50 1.51 -1.57
C LYS A 740 -57.46 0.64 -2.39
N LYS A 741 -58.37 1.27 -3.13
CA LYS A 741 -59.34 0.58 -4.00
C LYS A 741 -58.61 -0.12 -5.16
N ASN A 742 -57.68 0.58 -5.80
CA ASN A 742 -56.90 0.05 -6.91
C ASN A 742 -55.96 -1.07 -6.45
N LEU A 743 -55.27 -0.89 -5.32
CA LEU A 743 -54.41 -1.92 -4.72
C LEU A 743 -55.17 -3.20 -4.44
N LYS A 744 -56.35 -3.09 -3.79
CA LYS A 744 -57.20 -4.24 -3.49
C LYS A 744 -57.68 -4.92 -4.78
N SER A 745 -58.05 -4.15 -5.80
CA SER A 745 -58.51 -4.70 -7.08
C SER A 745 -57.42 -5.49 -7.81
N GLU A 746 -56.18 -5.00 -7.82
CA GLU A 746 -55.04 -5.70 -8.44
C GLU A 746 -54.65 -6.95 -7.64
N GLN A 747 -54.58 -6.86 -6.31
CA GLN A 747 -54.32 -8.02 -5.45
C GLN A 747 -55.39 -9.12 -5.66
N THR A 748 -56.66 -8.76 -5.80
CA THR A 748 -57.73 -9.72 -6.08
C THR A 748 -57.69 -10.27 -7.49
N LYS A 749 -57.19 -9.53 -8.50
CA LYS A 749 -57.03 -10.05 -9.87
C LYS A 749 -56.03 -11.21 -9.90
N HIS A 750 -54.93 -11.10 -9.15
CA HIS A 750 -53.96 -12.19 -9.02
C HIS A 750 -54.54 -13.39 -8.26
N ALA A 751 -55.27 -13.17 -7.16
CA ALA A 751 -55.96 -14.24 -6.44
C ALA A 751 -57.06 -14.92 -7.28
N GLN A 752 -57.80 -14.16 -8.08
CA GLN A 752 -58.84 -14.67 -8.98
C GLN A 752 -58.28 -15.42 -10.20
N ARG A 753 -57.07 -15.09 -10.67
CA ARG A 753 -56.40 -15.85 -11.74
C ARG A 753 -56.06 -17.28 -11.30
N VAL A 754 -55.58 -17.47 -10.06
CA VAL A 754 -55.27 -18.79 -9.47
C VAL A 754 -56.54 -19.63 -9.23
N LEU A 755 -57.67 -18.96 -8.96
CA LEU A 755 -58.97 -19.61 -8.74
C LEU A 755 -59.83 -19.73 -10.01
N SER A 756 -59.39 -19.23 -11.17
CA SER A 756 -60.16 -19.35 -12.40
C SER A 756 -60.04 -20.78 -12.98
N PRO A 757 -61.14 -21.40 -13.45
CA PRO A 757 -61.09 -22.73 -14.08
C PRO A 757 -60.20 -22.80 -15.32
N LYS A 758 -59.84 -21.67 -15.94
CA LYS A 758 -58.92 -21.61 -17.10
C LYS A 758 -57.46 -21.82 -16.71
N PHE A 759 -57.06 -21.48 -15.49
CA PHE A 759 -55.69 -21.71 -14.99
C PHE A 759 -55.43 -23.20 -14.77
N TRP A 760 -56.42 -23.93 -14.24
CA TRP A 760 -56.38 -25.38 -14.03
C TRP A 760 -56.67 -26.21 -15.30
N ARG A 761 -57.00 -25.57 -16.43
CA ARG A 761 -57.29 -26.24 -17.71
C ARG A 761 -56.13 -26.28 -18.71
N LYS A 762 -54.92 -25.85 -18.35
CA LYS A 762 -53.72 -26.18 -19.15
C LYS A 762 -53.44 -27.68 -19.02
N ARG A 763 -53.80 -28.45 -20.04
CA ARG A 763 -53.47 -29.87 -20.18
C ARG A 763 -51.95 -30.04 -20.34
N PRO A 764 -51.37 -31.13 -19.81
CA PRO A 764 -49.95 -31.47 -19.99
C PRO A 764 -49.62 -32.07 -21.38
N GLU A 765 -50.33 -31.69 -22.44
CA GLU A 765 -50.10 -32.21 -23.80
C GLU A 765 -49.39 -31.22 -24.75
N ASP A 766 -49.14 -29.97 -24.35
CA ASP A 766 -48.44 -28.96 -25.17
C ASP A 766 -46.94 -28.76 -24.77
N VAL A 767 -46.29 -29.75 -24.17
CA VAL A 767 -44.84 -29.71 -23.81
C VAL A 767 -43.95 -30.45 -24.84
N GLU A 768 -44.53 -31.06 -25.87
CA GLU A 768 -43.74 -31.62 -26.98
C GLU A 768 -43.79 -30.72 -28.21
N HIS A 769 -42.82 -29.80 -28.34
CA HIS A 769 -42.15 -29.37 -29.59
C HIS A 769 -41.55 -27.96 -29.48
N GLU A 770 -40.52 -27.78 -28.64
CA GLU A 770 -39.47 -26.76 -28.90
C GLU A 770 -38.10 -27.37 -28.55
N GLY A 771 -37.75 -28.45 -29.24
CA GLY A 771 -36.38 -28.96 -29.35
C GLY A 771 -35.74 -28.44 -30.63
N GLY A 772 -35.16 -27.25 -30.58
CA GLY A 772 -34.22 -26.75 -31.61
C GLY A 772 -32.79 -27.23 -31.32
N PRO A 773 -31.97 -27.49 -32.35
CA PRO A 773 -30.84 -28.41 -32.24
C PRO A 773 -29.63 -27.80 -31.55
N VAL A 774 -29.02 -28.59 -30.68
CA VAL A 774 -27.65 -28.42 -30.18
C VAL A 774 -26.70 -28.56 -31.36
N ARG A 775 -26.04 -27.47 -31.73
CA ARG A 775 -24.89 -27.50 -32.64
C ARG A 775 -23.65 -27.74 -31.80
N GLU A 776 -23.13 -28.96 -31.86
CA GLU A 776 -21.75 -29.26 -31.51
C GLU A 776 -20.82 -28.39 -32.36
N MET A 777 -19.86 -27.71 -31.72
CA MET A 777 -18.64 -27.27 -32.36
C MET A 777 -17.47 -27.73 -31.51
N ARG A 778 -16.82 -28.80 -31.96
CA ARG A 778 -15.41 -29.07 -31.74
C ARG A 778 -14.61 -28.04 -32.53
N SER A 779 -13.76 -27.28 -31.82
CA SER A 779 -12.37 -26.92 -32.14
C SER A 779 -11.94 -25.74 -31.28
#